data_AF-A0A1G8CGF2-F1
#
_entry.id   AF-A0A1G8CGF2-F1
#
_cell.length_a   1.000
_cell.length_b   1.000
_cell.length_c   1.000
_cell.angle_alpha   90.00
_cell.angle_beta   90.00
_cell.angle_gamma   90.00
#
_symmetry.space_group_name_H-M   'P 1'
#
loop_
_entity.id
_entity.type
_entity.pdbx_description
1 polymer ?
#
loop_
_entity_poly.entity_id
_entity_poly.type
_entity_poly.pdbx_seq_one_letter_code
_entity_poly.pdbx_strand_id
1 'polypeptide(L)'
;MRPIEITIKGLHSFREKQTVNFSSLCEGGVFGIFGPTGSGKSSLLDAMTLALYGKVERALNNTQGIINQAEKTLSVSFAFELGHKGSASTYMVERSYKRTSEFNVKTSFCRLLDMTKEPSVLADKTNDVNNQIENLLGLSIDDFTRAVVLPQGKFSEFLKLRGNERRKMLQRLFHLEKYGDDLIKKIKKNLQDVTHEKEKIEAEQLGLGNASKEALLTVEDNLKYWDNELQQALIRKEQTEEKWEQIKQLRAWQKEKEEAYQELLELEKQAPQIEIHKNYIQQSIEAESLLPYANACLYADKEQREWKKKADDKANKLHDILVNEKHLLSQWEEFQQEKESKDEEIASIHQSIDKAEELEKEVSQYTQEKQNIEDVYKTLTNKLDEYHKEAEKINANVMKYSDAVKTLKDRQKILLGTREEKNTLFRAIQEKQHIRHLDQHLKNIKREESDRKQQTDKAFEDKKEAEQQVNKGKETLTARFSQVLYWYDKTAAEKGWIDQFLHHLQRWLKEETDKENHMKVREMSYHLSTHLKEGIPCPVCGSSEHPAPAVPEEKSLKFTDEHAVEREKLEEWISKLQSYQLVMNHREWTLQQTSSSIVDQMGEEVGASLANEEDTDDLFSLKKAVEWEEKIQRKLVQWDKEEETLSRLQKSIEKELKHYYQAIENRKQHEYECDSKYNVHKELVEKRTTAEIERDRARQKWEENFPSYSFDALEDRYETLQQNEEEGEHLQKRIEDGTKHIEDLQGRYDGLLKKLHVIEVKQIEAKTQVDQMTAFVNDRAAQLEKILQGQHLNKLKKDVNDQIAAWEKKEKNLDSELEKLKTEKQQTEQEKAVAEHSYDESVSRLEKARMVWQDKADRSTLQLHPASVSDAILSEQEKDEYEKKIKTFEQEKEKWKRIKQELVQKLSDHYVTDKEWEVWKETWHAINKKLDDLREKRGAASKSLDEIKQKHTYYNELEKERKKREEKENQYQQLDTVFRGKGFVEFIAEEQLVQVSRLASERLYTLTNGRYAIEVDSSGGFIVRDDANGGIKRPVTTLSGGETFLTSLALALALSASIQLKGQYPLEFFFLDEGFGTLDHELLETVMSALEKLQTDNLSVGVISHVPELQERLPKKLFVKPAEPGGPGSKVYIQGM
;
A
#
# COMPACT_ATOMS: atom_id res chain seq x y z
N MET A 1 -27.66 -32.68 48.24
CA MET A 1 -26.69 -33.80 48.11
C MET A 1 -26.90 -34.78 49.23
N ARG A 2 -26.96 -36.08 48.91
CA ARG A 2 -27.12 -37.18 49.87
C ARG A 2 -26.19 -38.37 49.51
N PRO A 3 -25.41 -38.95 50.43
CA PRO A 3 -24.57 -40.10 50.13
C PRO A 3 -25.40 -41.39 50.07
N ILE A 4 -25.01 -42.30 49.17
CA ILE A 4 -25.64 -43.62 48.97
C ILE A 4 -24.72 -44.70 49.50
N GLU A 5 -23.49 -44.77 48.99
CA GLU A 5 -22.52 -45.82 49.33
C GLU A 5 -21.09 -45.27 49.28
N ILE A 6 -20.23 -45.72 50.19
CA ILE A 6 -18.78 -45.62 50.03
C ILE A 6 -18.13 -46.99 50.11
N THR A 7 -17.17 -47.25 49.22
CA THR A 7 -16.35 -48.46 49.19
C THR A 7 -14.87 -48.06 49.28
N ILE A 8 -14.13 -48.66 50.21
CA ILE A 8 -12.75 -48.28 50.55
C ILE A 8 -11.87 -49.53 50.59
N LYS A 9 -10.65 -49.44 50.05
CA LYS A 9 -9.60 -50.46 50.18
C LYS A 9 -8.21 -49.81 50.12
N GLY A 10 -7.29 -50.22 50.99
CA GLY A 10 -5.90 -49.76 51.04
C GLY A 10 -5.66 -48.38 51.67
N LEU A 11 -6.68 -47.67 52.16
CA LEU A 11 -6.58 -46.34 52.78
C LEU A 11 -6.35 -46.46 54.29
N HIS A 12 -5.30 -45.81 54.81
CA HIS A 12 -4.95 -45.77 56.24
C HIS A 12 -5.02 -47.15 56.92
N SER A 13 -6.01 -47.41 57.80
CA SER A 13 -6.18 -48.71 58.47
C SER A 13 -7.06 -49.72 57.70
N PHE A 14 -7.80 -49.28 56.69
CA PHE A 14 -8.71 -50.10 55.86
C PHE A 14 -7.93 -50.89 54.80
N ARG A 15 -7.26 -51.99 55.20
CA ARG A 15 -6.53 -52.87 54.27
C ARG A 15 -7.45 -53.61 53.28
N GLU A 16 -8.46 -54.29 53.80
CA GLU A 16 -9.41 -55.09 53.01
C GLU A 16 -10.52 -54.20 52.40
N LYS A 17 -11.24 -54.70 51.39
CA LYS A 17 -12.41 -53.98 50.84
C LYS A 17 -13.48 -53.88 51.92
N GLN A 18 -13.86 -52.67 52.28
CA GLN A 18 -15.00 -52.37 53.16
C GLN A 18 -16.00 -51.50 52.41
N THR A 19 -17.29 -51.73 52.63
CA THR A 19 -18.38 -50.99 51.98
C THR A 19 -19.37 -50.54 53.05
N VAL A 20 -19.75 -49.27 53.04
CA VAL A 20 -20.71 -48.65 53.97
C VAL A 20 -21.88 -48.12 53.14
N ASN A 21 -23.07 -48.64 53.43
CA ASN A 21 -24.32 -48.18 52.83
C ASN A 21 -24.89 -47.01 53.66
N PHE A 22 -24.75 -45.79 53.15
CA PHE A 22 -25.25 -44.59 53.81
C PHE A 22 -26.76 -44.41 53.65
N SER A 23 -27.39 -44.93 52.60
CA SER A 23 -28.86 -44.86 52.44
C SER A 23 -29.58 -45.39 53.68
N SER A 24 -29.18 -46.57 54.17
CA SER A 24 -29.73 -47.22 55.38
C SER A 24 -29.38 -46.52 56.71
N LEU A 25 -28.28 -45.78 56.75
CA LEU A 25 -27.87 -44.99 57.92
C LEU A 25 -28.62 -43.65 57.99
N CYS A 26 -28.88 -43.02 56.84
CA CYS A 26 -29.57 -41.74 56.74
C CYS A 26 -31.09 -41.83 56.93
N GLU A 27 -31.70 -43.01 56.86
CA GLU A 27 -33.15 -43.21 57.12
C GLU A 27 -33.59 -42.70 58.50
N GLY A 28 -32.70 -42.75 59.49
CA GLY A 28 -32.97 -42.29 60.85
C GLY A 28 -32.73 -40.80 61.10
N GLY A 29 -32.34 -39.99 60.11
CA GLY A 29 -32.01 -38.57 60.25
C GLY A 29 -30.69 -38.28 61.01
N VAL A 30 -30.41 -38.99 62.10
CA VAL A 30 -29.12 -38.92 62.81
C VAL A 30 -28.54 -40.32 63.02
N PHE A 31 -27.25 -40.49 62.75
CA PHE A 31 -26.53 -41.75 62.97
C PHE A 31 -25.13 -41.51 63.53
N GLY A 32 -24.61 -42.50 64.26
CA GLY A 32 -23.29 -42.42 64.90
C GLY A 32 -22.26 -43.35 64.27
N ILE A 33 -21.01 -42.89 64.18
CA ILE A 33 -19.82 -43.69 63.82
C ILE A 33 -18.94 -43.88 65.06
N PHE A 34 -18.84 -45.11 65.52
CA PHE A 34 -18.23 -45.47 66.81
C PHE A 34 -17.07 -46.47 66.67
N GLY A 35 -16.18 -46.47 67.67
CA GLY A 35 -14.98 -47.30 67.69
C GLY A 35 -13.84 -46.63 68.49
N PRO A 36 -12.85 -47.40 68.95
CA PRO A 36 -11.75 -46.85 69.75
C PRO A 36 -10.90 -45.84 68.96
N THR A 37 -10.15 -45.01 69.67
CA THR A 37 -9.21 -44.05 69.06
C THR A 37 -8.20 -44.79 68.18
N GLY A 38 -7.92 -44.28 66.98
CA GLY A 38 -7.07 -44.95 65.98
C GLY A 38 -7.72 -46.10 65.20
N SER A 39 -8.99 -46.45 65.44
CA SER A 39 -9.68 -47.52 64.68
C SER A 39 -9.94 -47.22 63.20
N GLY A 40 -9.76 -45.99 62.75
CA GLY A 40 -10.02 -45.56 61.37
C GLY A 40 -11.37 -44.85 61.15
N LYS A 41 -12.10 -44.48 62.21
CA LYS A 41 -13.39 -43.75 62.12
C LYS A 41 -13.36 -42.60 61.12
N SER A 42 -12.45 -41.65 61.34
CA SER A 42 -12.37 -40.43 60.53
C SER A 42 -11.77 -40.67 59.14
N SER A 43 -11.08 -41.81 58.92
CA SER A 43 -10.63 -42.22 57.59
C SER A 43 -11.77 -42.56 56.61
N LEU A 44 -13.01 -42.71 57.11
CA LEU A 44 -14.22 -42.71 56.27
C LEU A 44 -14.46 -41.33 55.61
N LEU A 45 -14.21 -40.24 56.32
CA LEU A 45 -14.32 -38.87 55.79
C LEU A 45 -13.16 -38.53 54.84
N ASP A 46 -11.97 -39.02 55.17
CA ASP A 46 -10.79 -38.93 54.29
C ASP A 46 -11.06 -39.66 52.96
N ALA A 47 -11.79 -40.78 52.98
CA ALA A 47 -12.20 -41.48 51.77
C ALA A 47 -13.23 -40.67 50.94
N MET A 48 -14.20 -40.00 51.56
CA MET A 48 -15.18 -39.17 50.84
C MET A 48 -14.51 -37.97 50.15
N THR A 49 -13.64 -37.27 50.86
CA THR A 49 -12.88 -36.12 50.32
C THR A 49 -11.90 -36.55 49.24
N LEU A 50 -11.22 -37.70 49.42
CA LEU A 50 -10.37 -38.31 48.41
C LEU A 50 -11.17 -38.72 47.16
N ALA A 51 -12.35 -39.31 47.31
CA ALA A 51 -13.19 -39.70 46.18
C ALA A 51 -13.67 -38.47 45.39
N LEU A 52 -14.22 -37.46 46.05
CA LEU A 52 -14.76 -36.27 45.39
C LEU A 52 -13.66 -35.41 44.76
N TYR A 53 -12.63 -35.03 45.53
CA TYR A 53 -11.67 -33.99 45.14
C TYR A 53 -10.24 -34.51 44.87
N GLY A 54 -9.97 -35.79 45.13
CA GLY A 54 -8.65 -36.39 44.90
C GLY A 54 -7.59 -36.03 45.95
N LYS A 55 -8.01 -35.47 47.11
CA LYS A 55 -7.17 -34.96 48.19
C LYS A 55 -7.71 -35.44 49.56
N VAL A 56 -6.81 -35.66 50.51
CA VAL A 56 -7.10 -35.92 51.94
C VAL A 56 -6.52 -34.77 52.77
N GLU A 57 -7.37 -34.01 53.45
CA GLU A 57 -6.96 -32.81 54.20
C GLU A 57 -5.99 -33.11 55.35
N ARG A 58 -6.08 -34.31 55.95
CA ARG A 58 -5.18 -34.78 57.03
C ARG A 58 -3.81 -35.29 56.55
N ALA A 59 -3.59 -35.40 55.24
CA ALA A 59 -2.34 -35.93 54.69
C ALA A 59 -1.35 -34.82 54.33
N LEU A 60 -0.06 -35.02 54.62
CA LEU A 60 1.00 -34.15 54.13
C LEU A 60 0.93 -34.06 52.59
N ASN A 61 1.00 -32.84 52.06
CA ASN A 61 0.80 -32.55 50.63
C ASN A 61 -0.48 -33.19 50.04
N ASN A 62 -1.55 -33.28 50.83
CA ASN A 62 -2.88 -33.81 50.50
C ASN A 62 -2.98 -35.28 50.07
N THR A 63 -1.87 -36.00 49.87
CA THR A 63 -1.88 -37.40 49.38
C THR A 63 -0.70 -38.25 49.85
N GLN A 64 0.28 -37.71 50.58
CA GLN A 64 1.42 -38.50 51.03
C GLN A 64 1.05 -39.43 52.19
N GLY A 65 1.56 -40.65 52.18
CA GLY A 65 1.36 -41.62 53.26
C GLY A 65 -0.07 -42.18 53.41
N ILE A 66 -1.00 -41.90 52.49
CA ILE A 66 -2.42 -42.34 52.60
C ILE A 66 -2.62 -43.85 52.41
N ILE A 67 -1.72 -44.53 51.68
CA ILE A 67 -1.81 -45.98 51.44
C ILE A 67 -1.21 -46.73 52.63
N ASN A 68 -1.96 -47.68 53.21
CA ASN A 68 -1.48 -48.55 54.29
C ASN A 68 -0.11 -49.17 53.95
N GLN A 69 0.84 -49.18 54.87
CA GLN A 69 2.22 -49.67 54.62
C GLN A 69 2.27 -51.07 53.99
N ALA A 70 1.40 -52.00 54.41
CA ALA A 70 1.34 -53.37 53.89
C ALA A 70 0.70 -53.50 52.49
N GLU A 71 0.05 -52.46 51.98
CA GLU A 71 -0.68 -52.47 50.70
C GLU A 71 0.06 -51.67 49.61
N LYS A 72 -0.02 -52.13 48.35
CA LYS A 72 0.61 -51.44 47.20
C LYS A 72 -0.34 -50.51 46.43
N THR A 73 -1.64 -50.68 46.65
CA THR A 73 -2.72 -49.99 45.93
C THR A 73 -3.81 -49.55 46.87
N LEU A 74 -4.41 -48.40 46.58
CA LEU A 74 -5.58 -47.87 47.26
C LEU A 74 -6.69 -47.67 46.23
N SER A 75 -7.93 -48.00 46.57
CA SER A 75 -9.10 -47.71 45.75
C SER A 75 -10.25 -47.20 46.61
N VAL A 76 -10.90 -46.13 46.16
CA VAL A 76 -12.12 -45.60 46.75
C VAL A 76 -13.18 -45.43 45.67
N SER A 77 -14.43 -45.79 45.99
CA SER A 77 -15.63 -45.48 45.21
C SER A 77 -16.64 -44.80 46.13
N PHE A 78 -17.29 -43.73 45.66
CA PHE A 78 -18.30 -43.00 46.40
C PHE A 78 -19.48 -42.66 45.48
N ALA A 79 -20.67 -43.11 45.87
CA ALA A 79 -21.93 -42.86 45.19
C ALA A 79 -22.80 -41.88 45.99
N PHE A 80 -23.39 -40.90 45.30
CA PHE A 80 -24.22 -39.85 45.91
C PHE A 80 -25.34 -39.36 44.97
N GLU A 81 -26.36 -38.75 45.56
CA GLU A 81 -27.59 -38.28 44.94
C GLU A 81 -27.66 -36.73 45.00
N LEU A 82 -28.08 -36.10 43.89
CA LEU A 82 -28.34 -34.66 43.76
C LEU A 82 -29.76 -34.43 43.23
N GLY A 83 -30.63 -33.85 44.06
CA GLY A 83 -32.02 -33.53 43.72
C GLY A 83 -32.98 -33.97 44.81
N HIS A 84 -34.27 -33.70 44.62
CA HIS A 84 -35.32 -34.15 45.54
C HIS A 84 -35.78 -35.57 45.20
N LYS A 85 -36.32 -36.27 46.21
CA LYS A 85 -36.87 -37.64 46.07
C LYS A 85 -37.83 -37.73 44.88
N GLY A 86 -37.45 -38.49 43.85
CA GLY A 86 -38.23 -38.72 42.63
C GLY A 86 -37.72 -38.00 41.37
N SER A 87 -36.83 -37.01 41.49
CA SER A 87 -36.23 -36.30 40.34
C SER A 87 -34.70 -36.16 40.45
N ALA A 88 -34.07 -36.96 41.29
CA ALA A 88 -32.66 -36.81 41.64
C ALA A 88 -31.72 -37.58 40.70
N SER A 89 -30.58 -36.97 40.40
CA SER A 89 -29.49 -37.58 39.66
C SER A 89 -28.54 -38.32 40.58
N THR A 90 -28.17 -39.55 40.21
CA THR A 90 -27.20 -40.36 40.95
C THR A 90 -25.85 -40.32 40.26
N TYR A 91 -24.79 -40.04 41.01
CA TYR A 91 -23.42 -39.98 40.51
C TYR A 91 -22.52 -40.92 41.28
N MET A 92 -21.50 -41.47 40.62
CA MET A 92 -20.48 -42.31 41.27
C MET A 92 -19.08 -41.87 40.84
N VAL A 93 -18.21 -41.62 41.82
CA VAL A 93 -16.80 -41.29 41.59
C VAL A 93 -15.93 -42.43 42.06
N GLU A 94 -15.03 -42.88 41.20
CA GLU A 94 -14.04 -43.91 41.52
C GLU A 94 -12.63 -43.39 41.32
N ARG A 95 -11.75 -43.66 42.28
CA ARG A 95 -10.31 -43.36 42.18
C ARG A 95 -9.48 -44.53 42.68
N SER A 96 -8.38 -44.81 41.99
CA SER A 96 -7.38 -45.80 42.43
C SER A 96 -5.96 -45.27 42.28
N TYR A 97 -5.15 -45.45 43.33
CA TYR A 97 -3.80 -44.95 43.45
C TYR A 97 -2.82 -46.11 43.66
N LYS A 98 -1.62 -46.01 43.07
CA LYS A 98 -0.51 -46.96 43.24
C LYS A 98 0.65 -46.27 43.95
N ARG A 99 1.29 -46.95 44.90
CA ARG A 99 2.51 -46.44 45.56
C ARG A 99 3.67 -46.36 44.55
N THR A 100 4.40 -45.24 44.54
CA THR A 100 5.58 -45.03 43.67
C THR A 100 6.88 -44.84 44.45
N SER A 101 6.81 -44.27 45.66
CA SER A 101 7.88 -44.28 46.66
C SER A 101 7.28 -44.53 48.05
N GLU A 102 8.10 -44.57 49.10
CA GLU A 102 7.64 -44.80 50.48
C GLU A 102 6.47 -43.88 50.89
N PHE A 103 6.52 -42.61 50.49
CA PHE A 103 5.52 -41.60 50.82
C PHE A 103 4.64 -41.15 49.64
N ASN A 104 5.08 -41.29 48.38
CA ASN A 104 4.36 -40.78 47.21
C ASN A 104 3.46 -41.82 46.53
N VAL A 105 2.35 -41.32 45.98
CA VAL A 105 1.33 -42.09 45.25
C VAL A 105 1.13 -41.52 43.85
N LYS A 106 0.74 -42.37 42.89
CA LYS A 106 0.32 -41.96 41.55
C LYS A 106 -1.10 -42.45 41.27
N THR A 107 -1.96 -41.55 40.80
CA THR A 107 -3.30 -41.92 40.30
C THR A 107 -3.14 -42.89 39.14
N SER A 108 -3.79 -44.04 39.25
CA SER A 108 -3.78 -45.12 38.26
C SER A 108 -5.11 -45.29 37.54
N PHE A 109 -6.20 -44.81 38.15
CA PHE A 109 -7.54 -44.82 37.61
C PHE A 109 -8.36 -43.70 38.28
N CYS A 110 -9.20 -43.01 37.52
CA CYS A 110 -10.08 -41.95 38.00
C CYS A 110 -11.28 -41.89 37.05
N ARG A 111 -12.52 -41.92 37.55
CA ARG A 111 -13.71 -41.68 36.72
C ARG A 111 -14.86 -41.08 37.53
N LEU A 112 -15.67 -40.28 36.86
CA LEU A 112 -16.98 -39.83 37.30
C LEU A 112 -18.03 -40.40 36.35
N LEU A 113 -19.05 -41.04 36.92
CA LEU A 113 -20.17 -41.66 36.24
C LEU A 113 -21.47 -40.95 36.60
N ASP A 114 -22.34 -40.71 35.62
CA ASP A 114 -23.77 -40.49 35.83
C ASP A 114 -24.49 -41.84 35.77
N MET A 115 -25.19 -42.16 36.86
CA MET A 115 -25.91 -43.40 37.12
C MET A 115 -27.44 -43.16 37.18
N THR A 116 -27.91 -41.98 36.77
CA THR A 116 -29.34 -41.60 36.76
C THR A 116 -30.16 -42.41 35.74
N LYS A 117 -29.49 -42.92 34.70
CA LYS A 117 -30.05 -43.79 33.65
C LYS A 117 -29.07 -44.95 33.40
N GLU A 118 -28.82 -45.34 32.15
CA GLU A 118 -27.69 -46.22 31.85
C GLU A 118 -26.36 -45.55 32.25
N PRO A 119 -25.42 -46.27 32.88
CA PRO A 119 -24.15 -45.70 33.36
C PRO A 119 -23.34 -45.02 32.25
N SER A 120 -23.13 -43.71 32.37
CA SER A 120 -22.35 -42.92 31.39
C SER A 120 -21.16 -42.22 32.05
N VAL A 121 -20.02 -42.17 31.36
CA VAL A 121 -18.79 -41.53 31.87
C VAL A 121 -18.82 -40.04 31.56
N LEU A 122 -18.79 -39.19 32.59
CA LEU A 122 -18.73 -37.73 32.43
C LEU A 122 -17.29 -37.20 32.36
N ALA A 123 -16.34 -37.89 32.99
CA ALA A 123 -14.90 -37.61 32.93
C ALA A 123 -14.06 -38.81 33.41
N ASP A 124 -12.86 -38.96 32.86
CA ASP A 124 -11.91 -40.08 33.11
C ASP A 124 -10.48 -39.62 33.46
N LYS A 125 -10.20 -38.32 33.45
CA LYS A 125 -8.92 -37.71 33.84
C LYS A 125 -9.04 -36.98 35.16
N THR A 126 -7.97 -36.99 35.97
CA THR A 126 -7.97 -36.40 37.33
C THR A 126 -8.46 -34.95 37.36
N ASN A 127 -7.96 -34.08 36.47
CA ASN A 127 -8.35 -32.67 36.44
C ASN A 127 -9.80 -32.48 35.97
N ASP A 128 -10.21 -33.21 34.94
CA ASP A 128 -11.56 -33.11 34.37
C ASP A 128 -12.61 -33.65 35.36
N VAL A 129 -12.32 -34.74 36.08
CA VAL A 129 -13.14 -35.25 37.19
C VAL A 129 -13.22 -34.24 38.33
N ASN A 130 -12.10 -33.63 38.73
CA ASN A 130 -12.10 -32.60 39.78
C ASN A 130 -12.96 -31.40 39.38
N ASN A 131 -12.75 -30.87 38.16
CA ASN A 131 -13.51 -29.74 37.63
C ASN A 131 -14.99 -30.07 37.46
N GLN A 132 -15.34 -31.29 37.01
CA GLN A 132 -16.74 -31.74 36.94
C GLN A 132 -17.37 -31.83 38.33
N ILE A 133 -16.66 -32.32 39.36
CA ILE A 133 -17.18 -32.37 40.73
C ILE A 133 -17.36 -30.97 41.33
N GLU A 134 -16.38 -30.08 41.18
CA GLU A 134 -16.52 -28.68 41.61
C GLU A 134 -17.67 -27.99 40.86
N ASN A 135 -17.88 -28.29 39.58
CA ASN A 135 -19.03 -27.79 38.81
C ASN A 135 -20.37 -28.44 39.22
N LEU A 136 -20.43 -29.73 39.56
CA LEU A 136 -21.69 -30.40 39.95
C LEU A 136 -22.15 -29.96 41.34
N LEU A 137 -21.20 -29.81 42.28
CA LEU A 137 -21.49 -29.40 43.65
C LEU A 137 -21.53 -27.88 43.83
N GLY A 138 -20.78 -27.11 43.02
CA GLY A 138 -20.60 -25.67 43.24
C GLY A 138 -19.72 -25.32 44.46
N LEU A 139 -19.00 -26.32 45.00
CA LEU A 139 -18.17 -26.21 46.20
C LEU A 139 -16.76 -26.69 45.89
N SER A 140 -15.74 -25.87 46.22
CA SER A 140 -14.36 -26.34 46.27
C SER A 140 -14.15 -27.28 47.46
N ILE A 141 -13.03 -28.01 47.52
CA ILE A 141 -12.72 -28.87 48.68
C ILE A 141 -12.76 -28.10 50.01
N ASP A 142 -12.19 -26.89 50.06
CA ASP A 142 -12.14 -26.09 51.29
C ASP A 142 -13.54 -25.60 51.69
N ASP A 143 -14.42 -25.32 50.73
CA ASP A 143 -15.81 -24.96 51.02
C ASP A 143 -16.60 -26.20 51.49
N PHE A 144 -16.35 -27.37 50.89
CA PHE A 144 -16.96 -28.64 51.26
C PHE A 144 -16.55 -29.10 52.66
N THR A 145 -15.27 -28.96 53.05
CA THR A 145 -14.81 -29.31 54.40
C THR A 145 -15.11 -28.24 55.46
N ARG A 146 -15.76 -27.13 55.07
CA ARG A 146 -16.30 -26.10 55.97
C ARG A 146 -17.83 -26.15 56.09
N ALA A 147 -18.54 -26.67 55.09
CA ALA A 147 -20.01 -26.66 55.02
C ALA A 147 -20.68 -28.05 55.09
N VAL A 148 -19.99 -29.12 54.69
CA VAL A 148 -20.57 -30.46 54.50
C VAL A 148 -19.94 -31.50 55.43
N VAL A 149 -18.62 -31.51 55.54
CA VAL A 149 -17.86 -32.47 56.35
C VAL A 149 -16.86 -31.70 57.19
N LEU A 150 -17.05 -31.62 58.51
CA LEU A 150 -16.16 -30.84 59.37
C LEU A 150 -15.14 -31.74 60.08
N PRO A 151 -13.88 -31.83 59.60
CA PRO A 151 -12.83 -32.57 60.29
C PRO A 151 -12.36 -31.82 61.55
N GLN A 152 -11.75 -32.59 62.47
CA GLN A 152 -11.29 -32.12 63.77
C GLN A 152 -10.46 -30.82 63.69
N GLY A 153 -10.84 -29.81 64.49
CA GLY A 153 -10.13 -28.52 64.61
C GLY A 153 -10.52 -27.44 63.58
N LYS A 154 -11.03 -27.81 62.40
CA LYS A 154 -11.40 -26.85 61.33
C LYS A 154 -12.63 -26.00 61.63
N PHE A 155 -13.46 -26.46 62.58
CA PHE A 155 -14.67 -25.81 63.09
C PHE A 155 -14.51 -24.29 63.37
N SER A 156 -13.37 -23.88 63.94
CA SER A 156 -13.14 -22.48 64.33
C SER A 156 -12.56 -21.58 63.24
N GLU A 157 -12.16 -22.11 62.08
CA GLU A 157 -11.58 -21.30 60.99
C GLU A 157 -12.65 -20.42 60.32
N PHE A 158 -13.87 -20.94 60.11
CA PHE A 158 -14.95 -20.19 59.46
C PHE A 158 -15.29 -18.89 60.21
N LEU A 159 -15.37 -18.95 61.54
CA LEU A 159 -15.60 -17.79 62.42
C LEU A 159 -14.50 -16.71 62.32
N LYS A 160 -13.32 -17.06 61.80
CA LYS A 160 -12.15 -16.17 61.70
C LYS A 160 -11.96 -15.56 60.30
N LEU A 161 -12.71 -16.00 59.28
CA LEU A 161 -12.58 -15.52 57.90
C LEU A 161 -13.03 -14.05 57.75
N ARG A 162 -12.17 -13.22 57.17
CA ARG A 162 -12.40 -11.77 56.94
C ARG A 162 -11.97 -11.34 55.54
N GLY A 163 -12.53 -10.24 55.04
CA GLY A 163 -12.14 -9.61 53.78
C GLY A 163 -12.26 -10.53 52.55
N ASN A 164 -11.25 -10.48 51.67
CA ASN A 164 -11.28 -11.06 50.32
C ASN A 164 -11.52 -12.58 50.29
N GLU A 165 -10.90 -13.34 51.21
CA GLU A 165 -11.06 -14.81 51.25
C GLU A 165 -12.50 -15.22 51.55
N ARG A 166 -13.12 -14.53 52.51
CA ARG A 166 -14.54 -14.68 52.80
C ARG A 166 -15.40 -14.26 51.62
N ARG A 167 -15.14 -13.09 51.02
CA ARG A 167 -15.91 -12.58 49.87
C ARG A 167 -15.95 -13.60 48.73
N LYS A 168 -14.80 -14.22 48.40
CA LYS A 168 -14.71 -15.29 47.40
C LYS A 168 -15.51 -16.54 47.77
N MET A 169 -15.43 -16.97 49.03
CA MET A 169 -16.19 -18.13 49.53
C MET A 169 -17.71 -17.87 49.46
N LEU A 170 -18.20 -16.70 49.91
CA LEU A 170 -19.62 -16.34 49.81
C LEU A 170 -20.09 -16.18 48.37
N GLN A 171 -19.24 -15.63 47.49
CA GLN A 171 -19.51 -15.53 46.04
C GLN A 171 -19.76 -16.92 45.41
N ARG A 172 -19.04 -17.96 45.86
CA ARG A 172 -19.27 -19.36 45.46
C ARG A 172 -20.51 -19.96 46.12
N LEU A 173 -20.61 -19.92 47.45
CA LEU A 173 -21.70 -20.53 48.22
C LEU A 173 -23.09 -20.04 47.79
N PHE A 174 -23.23 -18.75 47.49
CA PHE A 174 -24.50 -18.13 47.06
C PHE A 174 -24.59 -17.95 45.52
N HIS A 175 -23.68 -18.56 44.75
CA HIS A 175 -23.66 -18.51 43.29
C HIS A 175 -23.73 -17.09 42.68
N LEU A 176 -23.01 -16.13 43.29
CA LEU A 176 -22.99 -14.72 42.87
C LEU A 176 -21.96 -14.44 41.75
N GLU A 177 -21.26 -15.45 41.25
CA GLU A 177 -20.25 -15.34 40.19
C GLU A 177 -20.77 -14.63 38.92
N LYS A 178 -21.99 -14.98 38.51
CA LYS A 178 -22.71 -14.37 37.38
C LYS A 178 -22.90 -12.85 37.51
N TYR A 179 -23.03 -12.34 38.74
CA TYR A 179 -23.24 -10.93 39.06
C TYR A 179 -21.95 -10.19 39.41
N GLY A 180 -20.86 -10.94 39.63
CA GLY A 180 -19.51 -10.42 39.82
C GLY A 180 -18.75 -10.34 38.50
N ASP A 181 -17.81 -11.26 38.33
CA ASP A 181 -16.79 -11.20 37.29
C ASP A 181 -17.38 -11.23 35.87
N ASP A 182 -18.42 -12.03 35.63
CA ASP A 182 -19.08 -12.13 34.32
C ASP A 182 -19.80 -10.83 33.90
N LEU A 183 -20.54 -10.21 34.82
CA LEU A 183 -21.29 -9.00 34.55
C LEU A 183 -20.36 -7.78 34.40
N ILE A 184 -19.33 -7.68 35.25
CA ILE A 184 -18.25 -6.69 35.12
C ILE A 184 -17.57 -6.82 33.76
N LYS A 185 -17.25 -8.05 33.32
CA LYS A 185 -16.63 -8.30 32.01
C LYS A 185 -17.52 -7.86 30.85
N LYS A 186 -18.84 -8.08 30.93
CA LYS A 186 -19.81 -7.61 29.94
C LYS A 186 -19.95 -6.09 29.91
N ILE A 187 -20.04 -5.44 31.08
CA ILE A 187 -20.12 -3.98 31.18
C ILE A 187 -18.87 -3.33 30.58
N LYS A 188 -17.68 -3.80 30.95
CA LYS A 188 -16.41 -3.27 30.43
C LYS A 188 -16.26 -3.46 28.93
N LYS A 189 -16.62 -4.64 28.39
CA LYS A 189 -16.61 -4.87 26.95
C LYS A 189 -17.55 -3.88 26.23
N ASN A 190 -18.81 -3.81 26.65
CA ASN A 190 -19.79 -2.96 25.98
C ASN A 190 -19.46 -1.46 26.11
N LEU A 191 -18.83 -1.04 27.21
CA LEU A 191 -18.29 0.31 27.37
C LEU A 191 -17.21 0.58 26.31
N GLN A 192 -16.22 -0.31 26.19
CA GLN A 192 -15.17 -0.19 25.17
C GLN A 192 -15.73 -0.18 23.74
N ASP A 193 -16.68 -1.07 23.43
CA ASP A 193 -17.33 -1.14 22.12
C ASP A 193 -18.04 0.18 21.78
N VAL A 194 -18.80 0.77 22.72
CA VAL A 194 -19.55 2.03 22.51
C VAL A 194 -18.64 3.26 22.47
N THR A 195 -17.62 3.34 23.33
CA THR A 195 -16.62 4.42 23.28
C THR A 195 -15.90 4.39 21.92
N HIS A 196 -15.49 3.22 21.43
CA HIS A 196 -14.85 3.09 20.13
C HIS A 196 -15.76 3.47 18.94
N GLU A 197 -17.05 3.07 18.97
CA GLU A 197 -18.03 3.52 17.98
C GLU A 197 -18.19 5.06 17.98
N LYS A 198 -18.18 5.69 19.16
CA LYS A 198 -18.25 7.16 19.30
C LYS A 198 -16.98 7.83 18.78
N GLU A 199 -15.80 7.37 19.18
CA GLU A 199 -14.50 7.88 18.70
C GLU A 199 -14.39 7.79 17.17
N LYS A 200 -14.91 6.71 16.56
CA LYS A 200 -14.96 6.56 15.11
C LYS A 200 -15.85 7.63 14.46
N ILE A 201 -17.05 7.88 15.02
CA ILE A 201 -17.94 8.94 14.53
C ILE A 201 -17.30 10.33 14.70
N GLU A 202 -16.60 10.58 15.81
CA GLU A 202 -15.86 11.83 16.05
C GLU A 202 -14.72 12.03 15.05
N ALA A 203 -13.99 10.96 14.72
CA ALA A 203 -12.96 10.98 13.68
C ALA A 203 -13.54 11.22 12.27
N GLU A 204 -14.68 10.61 11.94
CA GLU A 204 -15.41 10.88 10.70
C GLU A 204 -15.92 12.34 10.65
N GLN A 205 -16.44 12.89 11.76
CA GLN A 205 -16.84 14.31 11.87
C GLN A 205 -15.64 15.26 11.68
N LEU A 206 -14.49 14.98 12.30
CA LEU A 206 -13.25 15.75 12.13
C LEU A 206 -12.75 15.70 10.67
N GLY A 207 -12.88 14.55 10.00
CA GLY A 207 -12.53 14.36 8.60
C GLY A 207 -13.36 15.18 7.60
N LEU A 208 -14.54 15.65 7.99
CA LEU A 208 -15.39 16.51 7.13
C LEU A 208 -14.95 17.98 7.12
N GLY A 209 -14.03 18.38 7.99
CA GLY A 209 -13.53 19.74 8.08
C GLY A 209 -14.58 20.75 8.57
N ASN A 210 -14.50 21.99 8.08
CA ASN A 210 -15.38 23.08 8.54
C ASN A 210 -16.77 23.02 7.89
N ALA A 211 -17.55 21.99 8.23
CA ALA A 211 -18.94 21.79 7.81
C ALA A 211 -19.96 22.56 8.69
N SER A 212 -19.54 23.70 9.28
CA SER A 212 -20.36 24.48 10.20
C SER A 212 -21.48 25.25 9.47
N LYS A 213 -22.53 25.62 10.21
CA LYS A 213 -23.61 26.48 9.68
C LYS A 213 -23.08 27.86 9.25
N GLU A 214 -22.03 28.35 9.89
CA GLU A 214 -21.36 29.60 9.54
C GLU A 214 -20.59 29.47 8.21
N ALA A 215 -19.86 28.36 8.01
CA ALA A 215 -19.18 28.07 6.74
C ALA A 215 -20.13 27.89 5.56
N LEU A 216 -21.36 27.38 5.79
CA LEU A 216 -22.40 27.34 4.76
C LEU A 216 -22.83 28.77 4.35
N LEU A 217 -23.12 29.63 5.32
CA LEU A 217 -23.59 31.00 5.10
C LEU A 217 -22.54 31.87 4.38
N THR A 218 -21.27 31.77 4.76
CA THR A 218 -20.20 32.55 4.12
C THR A 218 -20.02 32.19 2.64
N VAL A 219 -20.23 30.93 2.26
CA VAL A 219 -20.13 30.50 0.86
C VAL A 219 -21.40 30.78 0.06
N GLU A 220 -22.58 30.76 0.68
CA GLU A 220 -23.81 31.29 0.08
C GLU A 220 -23.70 32.79 -0.25
N ASP A 221 -23.13 33.59 0.64
CA ASP A 221 -22.94 35.03 0.40
C ASP A 221 -21.82 35.32 -0.61
N ASN A 222 -20.75 34.51 -0.62
CA ASN A 222 -19.70 34.58 -1.65
C ASN A 222 -20.27 34.30 -3.07
N LEU A 223 -21.18 33.31 -3.21
CA LEU A 223 -21.85 33.04 -4.48
C LEU A 223 -22.67 34.25 -4.96
N LYS A 224 -23.49 34.85 -4.07
CA LYS A 224 -24.29 36.04 -4.39
C LYS A 224 -23.43 37.23 -4.81
N TYR A 225 -22.24 37.39 -4.23
CA TYR A 225 -21.29 38.42 -4.63
C TYR A 225 -20.81 38.23 -6.07
N TRP A 226 -20.36 37.02 -6.45
CA TRP A 226 -19.90 36.75 -7.82
C TRP A 226 -21.03 36.73 -8.86
N ASP A 227 -22.25 36.32 -8.49
CA ASP A 227 -23.44 36.49 -9.36
C ASP A 227 -23.66 37.96 -9.75
N ASN A 228 -23.57 38.88 -8.78
CA ASN A 228 -23.76 40.31 -9.02
C ASN A 228 -22.64 40.93 -9.86
N GLU A 229 -21.37 40.60 -9.61
CA GLU A 229 -20.24 41.05 -10.44
C GLU A 229 -20.34 40.53 -11.88
N LEU A 230 -20.74 39.27 -12.07
CA LEU A 230 -20.91 38.67 -13.39
C LEU A 230 -22.01 39.40 -14.20
N GLN A 231 -23.16 39.71 -13.58
CA GLN A 231 -24.24 40.47 -14.22
C GLN A 231 -23.78 41.86 -14.68
N GLN A 232 -23.02 42.60 -13.87
CA GLN A 232 -22.49 43.90 -14.26
C GLN A 232 -21.47 43.82 -15.41
N ALA A 233 -20.67 42.75 -15.46
CA ALA A 233 -19.71 42.54 -16.54
C ALA A 233 -20.38 42.15 -17.87
N LEU A 234 -21.49 41.39 -17.84
CA LEU A 234 -22.25 41.02 -19.04
C LEU A 234 -22.85 42.25 -19.73
N ILE A 235 -23.44 43.17 -18.97
CA ILE A 235 -24.00 44.43 -19.51
C ILE A 235 -22.91 45.29 -20.18
N ARG A 236 -21.69 45.31 -19.63
CA ARG A 236 -20.56 46.05 -20.22
C ARG A 236 -20.00 45.38 -21.47
N LYS A 237 -20.07 44.05 -21.59
CA LYS A 237 -19.67 43.31 -22.78
C LYS A 237 -20.55 43.67 -23.98
N GLU A 238 -21.87 43.64 -23.82
CA GLU A 238 -22.84 43.96 -24.88
C GLU A 238 -22.57 45.35 -25.48
N GLN A 239 -22.38 46.36 -24.63
CA GLN A 239 -22.03 47.74 -25.02
C GLN A 239 -20.66 47.90 -25.69
N THR A 240 -19.75 46.93 -25.51
CA THR A 240 -18.39 46.95 -26.07
C THR A 240 -18.32 46.16 -27.37
N GLU A 241 -19.04 45.04 -27.49
CA GLU A 241 -19.15 44.26 -28.72
C GLU A 241 -19.80 45.06 -29.86
N GLU A 242 -20.89 45.78 -29.58
CA GLU A 242 -21.56 46.63 -30.58
C GLU A 242 -20.61 47.67 -31.18
N LYS A 243 -19.78 48.31 -30.35
CA LYS A 243 -18.79 49.30 -30.79
C LYS A 243 -17.57 48.67 -31.46
N TRP A 244 -17.14 47.51 -30.98
CA TRP A 244 -16.01 46.78 -31.56
C TRP A 244 -16.29 46.34 -32.99
N GLU A 245 -17.49 45.81 -33.30
CA GLU A 245 -17.83 45.40 -34.67
C GLU A 245 -17.95 46.58 -35.65
N GLN A 246 -18.50 47.72 -35.20
CA GLN A 246 -18.51 48.95 -36.01
C GLN A 246 -17.08 49.39 -36.38
N ILE A 247 -16.15 49.31 -35.42
CA ILE A 247 -14.74 49.64 -35.62
C ILE A 247 -14.03 48.58 -36.47
N LYS A 248 -14.36 47.28 -36.31
CA LYS A 248 -13.84 46.16 -37.12
C LYS A 248 -14.17 46.33 -38.60
N GLN A 249 -15.43 46.65 -38.93
CA GLN A 249 -15.87 46.85 -40.31
C GLN A 249 -15.19 48.07 -40.96
N LEU A 250 -15.12 49.21 -40.26
CA LEU A 250 -14.43 50.40 -40.77
C LEU A 250 -12.94 50.14 -41.01
N ARG A 251 -12.27 49.43 -40.10
CA ARG A 251 -10.85 49.09 -40.24
C ARG A 251 -10.57 48.11 -41.36
N ALA A 252 -11.47 47.15 -41.60
CA ALA A 252 -11.38 46.23 -42.74
C ALA A 252 -11.41 47.00 -44.07
N TRP A 253 -12.40 47.88 -44.28
CA TRP A 253 -12.48 48.69 -45.50
C TRP A 253 -11.28 49.65 -45.68
N GLN A 254 -10.75 50.21 -44.59
CA GLN A 254 -9.50 50.99 -44.64
C GLN A 254 -8.32 50.15 -45.13
N LYS A 255 -8.17 48.92 -44.61
CA LYS A 255 -7.07 48.02 -44.97
C LYS A 255 -7.20 47.55 -46.42
N GLU A 256 -8.38 47.10 -46.85
CA GLU A 256 -8.66 46.73 -48.24
C GLU A 256 -8.39 47.90 -49.22
N LYS A 257 -8.68 49.14 -48.81
CA LYS A 257 -8.40 50.33 -49.62
C LYS A 257 -6.91 50.63 -49.73
N GLU A 258 -6.15 50.46 -48.64
CA GLU A 258 -4.69 50.65 -48.65
C GLU A 258 -4.01 49.52 -49.42
N GLU A 259 -4.46 48.28 -49.27
CA GLU A 259 -4.01 47.13 -50.07
C GLU A 259 -4.26 47.38 -51.56
N ALA A 260 -5.49 47.73 -51.96
CA ALA A 260 -5.79 48.12 -53.34
C ALA A 260 -5.02 49.37 -53.83
N TYR A 261 -4.46 50.18 -52.92
CA TYR A 261 -3.58 51.29 -53.26
C TYR A 261 -2.13 50.82 -53.47
N GLN A 262 -1.61 49.98 -52.58
CA GLN A 262 -0.26 49.42 -52.65
C GLN A 262 -0.10 48.46 -53.83
N GLU A 263 -1.05 47.54 -54.05
CA GLU A 263 -1.05 46.60 -55.18
C GLU A 263 -0.95 47.33 -56.53
N LEU A 264 -1.72 48.42 -56.72
CA LEU A 264 -1.59 49.26 -57.92
C LEU A 264 -0.21 49.92 -58.07
N LEU A 265 0.42 50.27 -56.95
CA LEU A 265 1.72 50.92 -56.89
C LEU A 265 2.87 49.91 -57.08
N GLU A 266 2.67 48.65 -56.70
CA GLU A 266 3.60 47.55 -57.00
C GLU A 266 3.48 47.08 -58.44
N LEU A 267 2.27 46.98 -58.99
CA LEU A 267 2.06 46.77 -60.42
C LEU A 267 2.69 47.93 -61.25
N GLU A 268 2.63 49.18 -60.80
CA GLU A 268 3.38 50.26 -61.48
C GLU A 268 4.91 50.11 -61.41
N LYS A 269 5.47 49.47 -60.37
CA LYS A 269 6.91 49.15 -60.28
C LYS A 269 7.32 47.97 -61.16
N GLN A 270 6.41 47.02 -61.44
CA GLN A 270 6.68 45.83 -62.26
C GLN A 270 6.65 46.12 -63.77
N ALA A 271 6.01 47.21 -64.21
CA ALA A 271 5.89 47.59 -65.62
C ALA A 271 7.23 47.57 -66.43
N PRO A 272 8.39 47.98 -65.89
CA PRO A 272 9.67 47.89 -66.62
C PRO A 272 10.19 46.45 -66.77
N GLN A 273 9.90 45.55 -65.82
CA GLN A 273 10.30 44.13 -65.95
C GLN A 273 9.51 43.42 -67.05
N ILE A 274 8.21 43.71 -67.17
CA ILE A 274 7.34 43.24 -68.25
C ILE A 274 7.89 43.62 -69.64
N GLU A 275 8.56 44.77 -69.75
CA GLU A 275 9.23 45.22 -70.99
C GLU A 275 10.57 44.49 -71.23
N ILE A 276 11.28 44.10 -70.18
CA ILE A 276 12.51 43.30 -70.24
C ILE A 276 12.21 41.86 -70.68
N HIS A 277 11.14 41.23 -70.20
CA HIS A 277 10.75 39.87 -70.59
C HIS A 277 10.54 39.72 -72.10
N LYS A 278 10.01 40.75 -72.77
CA LYS A 278 9.85 40.80 -74.24
C LYS A 278 11.19 40.77 -74.99
N ASN A 279 12.26 41.34 -74.43
CA ASN A 279 13.61 41.30 -75.04
C ASN A 279 14.31 39.94 -74.84
N TYR A 280 14.09 39.25 -73.71
CA TYR A 280 14.75 37.97 -73.45
C TYR A 280 14.29 36.85 -74.40
N ILE A 281 13.01 36.83 -74.79
CA ILE A 281 12.46 35.87 -75.78
C ILE A 281 13.25 35.90 -77.09
N GLN A 282 13.71 37.08 -77.52
CA GLN A 282 14.45 37.25 -78.77
C GLN A 282 15.94 36.84 -78.67
N GLN A 283 16.55 36.93 -77.49
CA GLN A 283 17.96 36.51 -77.26
C GLN A 283 18.10 34.98 -77.17
N SER A 284 17.05 34.29 -76.69
CA SER A 284 17.01 32.82 -76.56
C SER A 284 17.26 32.07 -77.87
N ILE A 285 16.82 32.62 -79.01
CA ILE A 285 16.82 31.91 -80.30
C ILE A 285 18.24 31.82 -80.89
N GLU A 286 19.11 32.79 -80.63
CA GLU A 286 20.51 32.75 -81.09
C GLU A 286 21.38 31.83 -80.21
N ALA A 287 21.10 31.76 -78.90
CA ALA A 287 21.87 30.95 -77.95
C ALA A 287 21.73 29.43 -78.16
N GLU A 288 20.55 28.94 -78.58
CA GLU A 288 20.29 27.52 -78.89
C GLU A 288 21.27 26.93 -79.92
N SER A 289 21.81 27.76 -80.82
CA SER A 289 22.75 27.34 -81.87
C SER A 289 24.17 27.00 -81.40
N LEU A 290 24.57 27.44 -80.18
CA LEU A 290 25.93 27.29 -79.65
C LEU A 290 26.07 26.18 -78.59
N LEU A 291 24.93 25.65 -78.11
CA LEU A 291 24.82 24.75 -76.96
C LEU A 291 25.67 23.44 -77.03
N PRO A 292 25.84 22.74 -78.17
CA PRO A 292 26.55 21.46 -78.21
C PRO A 292 28.04 21.54 -77.83
N TYR A 293 28.68 22.70 -78.07
CA TYR A 293 30.11 22.90 -77.84
C TYR A 293 30.42 23.41 -76.42
N ALA A 294 29.47 24.13 -75.81
CA ALA A 294 29.53 24.57 -74.42
C ALA A 294 29.56 23.37 -73.45
N ASN A 295 28.63 22.43 -73.62
CA ASN A 295 28.48 21.25 -72.75
C ASN A 295 29.72 20.35 -72.72
N ALA A 296 30.43 20.21 -73.85
CA ALA A 296 31.68 19.44 -73.93
C ALA A 296 32.82 20.07 -73.09
N CYS A 297 32.81 21.39 -72.91
CA CYS A 297 33.84 22.12 -72.17
C CYS A 297 33.60 22.07 -70.64
N LEU A 298 32.33 22.16 -70.21
CA LEU A 298 31.94 22.13 -68.79
C LEU A 298 32.12 20.75 -68.14
N TYR A 299 31.83 19.67 -68.87
CA TYR A 299 31.93 18.31 -68.33
C TYR A 299 33.37 17.97 -67.90
N ALA A 300 34.36 18.37 -68.70
CA ALA A 300 35.78 18.15 -68.40
C ALA A 300 36.31 19.00 -67.23
N ASP A 301 35.71 20.17 -66.97
CA ASP A 301 36.11 21.04 -65.84
C ASP A 301 35.64 20.47 -64.49
N LYS A 302 34.48 19.79 -64.49
CA LYS A 302 33.90 19.15 -63.31
C LYS A 302 34.70 17.91 -62.89
N GLU A 303 35.09 17.05 -63.83
CA GLU A 303 35.87 15.82 -63.58
C GLU A 303 37.19 16.13 -62.84
N GLN A 304 37.88 17.22 -63.22
CA GLN A 304 39.13 17.65 -62.61
C GLN A 304 38.97 18.07 -61.12
N ARG A 305 37.90 18.78 -60.78
CA ARG A 305 37.67 19.30 -59.42
C ARG A 305 37.33 18.19 -58.42
N GLU A 306 36.63 17.15 -58.84
CA GLU A 306 36.22 16.04 -57.97
C GLU A 306 37.40 15.15 -57.54
N TRP A 307 38.37 14.90 -58.43
CA TRP A 307 39.57 14.14 -58.08
C TRP A 307 40.52 14.89 -57.16
N LYS A 308 40.66 16.22 -57.34
CA LYS A 308 41.49 17.06 -56.45
C LYS A 308 41.07 16.94 -54.98
N LYS A 309 39.77 17.09 -54.71
CA LYS A 309 39.23 17.06 -53.35
C LYS A 309 39.45 15.71 -52.65
N LYS A 310 39.36 14.60 -53.39
CA LYS A 310 39.57 13.24 -52.84
C LYS A 310 41.02 12.97 -52.42
N ALA A 311 42.00 13.60 -53.06
CA ALA A 311 43.41 13.49 -52.66
C ALA A 311 43.69 14.23 -51.34
N ASP A 312 43.18 15.45 -51.21
CA ASP A 312 43.37 16.29 -50.01
C ASP A 312 42.73 15.67 -48.74
N ASP A 313 41.51 15.13 -48.84
CA ASP A 313 40.79 14.53 -47.71
C ASP A 313 41.50 13.28 -47.12
N LYS A 314 42.20 12.51 -47.96
CA LYS A 314 42.95 11.31 -47.52
C LYS A 314 44.29 11.63 -46.88
N ALA A 315 44.92 12.75 -47.26
CA ALA A 315 46.20 13.17 -46.68
C ALA A 315 46.08 13.56 -45.19
N ASN A 316 44.99 14.23 -44.81
CA ASN A 316 44.78 14.66 -43.43
C ASN A 316 44.54 13.48 -42.46
N LYS A 317 43.78 12.46 -42.90
CA LYS A 317 43.37 11.33 -42.04
C LYS A 317 44.52 10.42 -41.59
N LEU A 318 45.64 10.41 -42.33
CA LEU A 318 46.85 9.67 -41.98
C LEU A 318 47.64 10.34 -40.84
N HIS A 319 47.50 11.66 -40.65
CA HIS A 319 48.25 12.42 -39.66
C HIS A 319 47.83 12.08 -38.23
N ASP A 320 46.53 11.94 -37.97
CA ASP A 320 45.98 11.73 -36.62
C ASP A 320 46.36 10.36 -36.03
N ILE A 321 46.45 9.32 -36.87
CA ILE A 321 46.77 7.94 -36.44
C ILE A 321 48.19 7.84 -35.88
N LEU A 322 49.14 8.61 -36.44
CA LEU A 322 50.55 8.64 -36.03
C LEU A 322 50.78 9.23 -34.63
N VAL A 323 49.83 9.99 -34.09
CA VAL A 323 49.94 10.63 -32.77
C VAL A 323 49.63 9.64 -31.64
N ASN A 324 48.62 8.78 -31.83
CA ASN A 324 48.16 7.84 -30.79
C ASN A 324 49.14 6.66 -30.56
N GLU A 325 49.86 6.20 -31.58
CA GLU A 325 50.84 5.10 -31.48
C GLU A 325 51.94 5.38 -30.44
N LYS A 326 52.26 6.66 -30.24
CA LYS A 326 53.38 7.10 -29.38
C LYS A 326 53.06 7.12 -27.88
N HIS A 327 51.78 7.07 -27.50
CA HIS A 327 51.35 7.14 -26.10
C HIS A 327 51.28 5.76 -25.43
N LEU A 328 50.90 4.71 -26.17
CA LEU A 328 50.66 3.38 -25.60
C LEU A 328 51.96 2.65 -25.21
N LEU A 329 53.05 2.92 -25.92
CA LEU A 329 54.34 2.24 -25.73
C LEU A 329 55.02 2.54 -24.38
N SER A 330 54.81 3.71 -23.76
CA SER A 330 55.48 4.04 -22.49
C SER A 330 54.84 3.38 -21.27
N GLN A 331 53.64 2.82 -21.38
CA GLN A 331 52.92 2.19 -20.26
C GLN A 331 53.27 0.70 -20.06
N TRP A 332 53.94 0.09 -21.04
CA TRP A 332 54.37 -1.32 -20.99
C TRP A 332 55.70 -1.51 -20.26
N GLU A 333 56.62 -0.53 -20.38
CA GLU A 333 57.99 -0.63 -19.84
C GLU A 333 58.04 -0.54 -18.30
N GLU A 334 57.10 0.17 -17.66
CA GLU A 334 57.05 0.29 -16.18
C GLU A 334 56.62 -1.01 -15.47
N PHE A 335 55.90 -1.91 -16.15
CA PHE A 335 55.33 -3.12 -15.53
C PHE A 335 56.34 -4.26 -15.31
N GLN A 336 57.40 -4.34 -16.12
CA GLN A 336 58.33 -5.48 -16.11
C GLN A 336 59.31 -5.47 -14.91
N GLN A 337 59.61 -4.32 -14.30
CA GLN A 337 60.64 -4.22 -13.25
C GLN A 337 60.22 -4.72 -11.86
N GLU A 338 58.92 -4.83 -11.57
CA GLU A 338 58.45 -5.15 -10.21
C GLU A 338 58.38 -6.67 -9.90
N LYS A 339 58.54 -7.54 -10.90
CA LYS A 339 58.21 -8.98 -10.81
C LYS A 339 59.34 -9.88 -10.27
N GLU A 340 60.60 -9.53 -10.45
CA GLU A 340 61.75 -10.43 -10.17
C GLU A 340 62.17 -10.53 -8.69
N SER A 341 61.82 -9.58 -7.81
CA SER A 341 62.41 -9.54 -6.45
C SER A 341 61.73 -10.43 -5.39
N LYS A 342 60.69 -11.20 -5.77
CA LYS A 342 59.78 -11.88 -4.82
C LYS A 342 59.98 -13.39 -4.66
N ASP A 343 60.67 -14.05 -5.58
CA ASP A 343 60.69 -15.52 -5.65
C ASP A 343 61.82 -16.20 -4.84
N GLU A 344 62.90 -15.50 -4.46
CA GLU A 344 64.06 -16.11 -3.77
C GLU A 344 63.84 -16.36 -2.26
N GLU A 345 62.94 -15.64 -1.61
CA GLU A 345 62.82 -15.60 -0.14
C GLU A 345 62.18 -16.87 0.47
N ILE A 346 61.49 -17.67 -0.35
CA ILE A 346 60.55 -18.71 0.08
C ILE A 346 61.21 -20.07 0.39
N ALA A 347 62.41 -20.35 -0.11
CA ALA A 347 62.95 -21.72 -0.14
C ALA A 347 63.67 -22.23 1.13
N SER A 348 64.18 -21.35 2.01
CA SER A 348 65.13 -21.75 3.07
C SER A 348 64.50 -22.31 4.36
N ILE A 349 63.20 -22.14 4.55
CA ILE A 349 62.52 -22.26 5.86
C ILE A 349 62.17 -23.72 6.26
N HIS A 350 62.28 -24.67 5.34
CA HIS A 350 61.63 -25.99 5.50
C HIS A 350 62.44 -27.12 6.19
N GLN A 351 63.75 -26.97 6.45
CA GLN A 351 64.63 -28.12 6.75
C GLN A 351 65.10 -28.24 8.23
N SER A 352 64.87 -27.24 9.07
CA SER A 352 65.34 -27.22 10.48
C SER A 352 64.41 -27.93 11.47
N ILE A 353 63.27 -28.43 11.00
CA ILE A 353 62.10 -28.78 11.81
C ILE A 353 62.19 -30.19 12.44
N ASP A 354 62.78 -31.18 11.75
CA ASP A 354 62.58 -32.60 12.10
C ASP A 354 63.51 -33.16 13.20
N LYS A 355 64.52 -32.42 13.67
CA LYS A 355 65.57 -32.94 14.58
C LYS A 355 65.29 -32.76 16.09
N ALA A 356 64.21 -32.06 16.45
CA ALA A 356 63.92 -31.73 17.84
C ALA A 356 63.14 -32.82 18.61
N GLU A 357 62.47 -33.73 17.91
CA GLU A 357 61.45 -34.62 18.52
C GLU A 357 62.01 -35.88 19.22
N GLU A 358 63.26 -36.27 18.95
CA GLU A 358 63.76 -37.60 19.34
C GLU A 358 64.32 -37.66 20.78
N LEU A 359 64.87 -36.56 21.28
CA LEU A 359 65.48 -36.46 22.61
C LEU A 359 64.45 -36.39 23.77
N GLU A 360 63.18 -36.12 23.47
CA GLU A 360 62.12 -35.94 24.48
C GLU A 360 61.77 -37.25 25.23
N LYS A 361 62.15 -38.41 24.68
CA LYS A 361 61.77 -39.74 25.20
C LYS A 361 62.66 -40.30 26.31
N GLU A 362 63.92 -39.92 26.44
CA GLU A 362 64.79 -40.53 27.48
C GLU A 362 64.54 -39.93 28.88
N VAL A 363 64.10 -38.67 28.94
CA VAL A 363 63.75 -37.97 30.20
C VAL A 363 62.54 -38.62 30.90
N SER A 364 61.71 -39.37 30.18
CA SER A 364 60.47 -39.96 30.69
C SER A 364 60.63 -41.28 31.46
N GLN A 365 61.81 -41.93 31.46
CA GLN A 365 61.99 -43.22 32.16
C GLN A 365 62.44 -43.08 33.61
N TYR A 366 63.48 -42.29 33.90
CA TYR A 366 63.95 -42.10 35.29
C TYR A 366 63.00 -41.25 36.16
N THR A 367 62.10 -40.49 35.53
CA THR A 367 60.96 -39.88 36.20
C THR A 367 60.06 -40.94 36.86
N GLN A 368 59.88 -42.12 36.23
CA GLN A 368 58.92 -43.15 36.63
C GLN A 368 59.22 -43.84 37.98
N GLU A 369 60.49 -44.08 38.33
CA GLU A 369 60.84 -44.71 39.63
C GLU A 369 60.85 -43.71 40.79
N LYS A 370 61.32 -42.48 40.54
CA LYS A 370 61.04 -41.34 41.42
C LYS A 370 59.53 -41.23 41.66
N GLN A 371 58.72 -41.40 40.61
CA GLN A 371 57.27 -41.37 40.68
C GLN A 371 56.71 -42.35 41.70
N ASN A 372 57.18 -43.60 41.81
CA ASN A 372 56.59 -44.59 42.72
C ASN A 372 56.78 -44.29 44.22
N ILE A 373 57.95 -43.80 44.64
CA ILE A 373 58.19 -43.39 46.05
C ILE A 373 57.56 -42.03 46.30
N GLU A 374 57.62 -41.13 45.31
CA GLU A 374 56.73 -39.97 45.31
C GLU A 374 55.26 -40.38 45.38
N ASP A 375 54.80 -41.52 44.85
CA ASP A 375 53.38 -41.92 44.84
C ASP A 375 52.92 -42.47 46.20
N VAL A 376 53.84 -42.89 47.08
CA VAL A 376 53.54 -43.15 48.51
C VAL A 376 53.65 -41.87 49.33
N TYR A 377 54.71 -41.08 49.14
CA TYR A 377 54.77 -39.74 49.69
C TYR A 377 53.57 -38.89 49.22
N LYS A 378 52.96 -39.16 48.06
CA LYS A 378 51.69 -38.61 47.56
C LYS A 378 50.47 -39.39 48.02
N THR A 379 50.43 -40.70 48.22
CA THR A 379 49.25 -41.31 48.88
C THR A 379 49.16 -40.96 50.37
N LEU A 380 50.10 -40.15 50.88
CA LEU A 380 50.03 -39.37 52.11
C LEU A 380 49.99 -37.85 51.89
N THR A 381 50.87 -37.24 51.08
CA THR A 381 50.89 -35.79 50.72
C THR A 381 49.75 -35.39 49.82
N ASN A 382 49.17 -36.26 49.01
CA ASN A 382 47.89 -36.03 48.32
C ASN A 382 46.70 -36.37 49.19
N LYS A 383 46.80 -37.15 50.28
CA LYS A 383 45.70 -37.24 51.26
C LYS A 383 45.72 -36.05 52.21
N LEU A 384 46.93 -35.59 52.51
CA LEU A 384 47.15 -34.40 53.29
C LEU A 384 46.88 -33.18 52.44
N ASP A 385 47.44 -33.02 51.24
CA ASP A 385 46.97 -32.05 50.25
C ASP A 385 45.54 -32.35 49.76
N GLU A 386 44.93 -33.53 49.91
CA GLU A 386 43.49 -33.65 49.66
C GLU A 386 42.74 -33.01 50.80
N TYR A 387 43.19 -33.11 52.04
CA TYR A 387 42.52 -32.45 53.17
C TYR A 387 42.98 -31.02 53.44
N HIS A 388 44.19 -30.61 53.06
CA HIS A 388 44.71 -29.24 52.99
C HIS A 388 44.21 -28.60 51.71
N LYS A 389 44.26 -29.21 50.53
CA LYS A 389 43.52 -28.65 49.37
C LYS A 389 42.03 -28.89 49.45
N GLU A 390 41.43 -29.73 50.30
CA GLU A 390 39.97 -29.66 50.58
C GLU A 390 39.71 -28.58 51.62
N ALA A 391 40.51 -28.44 52.67
CA ALA A 391 40.34 -27.36 53.65
C ALA A 391 40.60 -26.01 52.99
N GLU A 392 41.73 -25.81 52.31
CA GLU A 392 42.05 -24.68 51.44
C GLU A 392 41.15 -24.60 50.21
N LYS A 393 40.67 -25.67 49.54
CA LYS A 393 39.63 -25.46 48.49
C LYS A 393 38.31 -25.06 49.11
N ILE A 394 37.91 -25.57 50.27
CA ILE A 394 36.63 -25.22 50.90
C ILE A 394 36.73 -23.83 51.52
N ASN A 395 37.87 -23.44 52.09
CA ASN A 395 38.15 -22.12 52.63
C ASN A 395 38.42 -21.10 51.52
N ALA A 396 39.19 -21.45 50.49
CA ALA A 396 39.34 -20.62 49.30
C ALA A 396 38.08 -20.65 48.43
N ASN A 397 37.20 -21.66 48.50
CA ASN A 397 35.85 -21.58 47.92
C ASN A 397 34.93 -20.76 48.82
N VAL A 398 35.05 -20.79 50.14
CA VAL A 398 34.31 -19.89 51.04
C VAL A 398 34.76 -18.45 50.80
N MET A 399 36.06 -18.18 50.71
CA MET A 399 36.60 -16.87 50.34
C MET A 399 36.24 -16.49 48.91
N LYS A 400 36.49 -17.34 47.90
CA LYS A 400 36.15 -17.10 46.48
C LYS A 400 34.65 -17.00 46.23
N TYR A 401 33.80 -17.76 46.92
CA TYR A 401 32.35 -17.61 46.84
C TYR A 401 31.89 -16.42 47.68
N SER A 402 32.58 -16.02 48.76
CA SER A 402 32.27 -14.78 49.47
C SER A 402 32.68 -13.54 48.67
N ASP A 403 33.84 -13.55 48.01
CA ASP A 403 34.31 -12.52 47.08
C ASP A 403 33.55 -12.59 45.75
N ALA A 404 33.10 -13.75 45.29
CA ALA A 404 32.14 -13.85 44.20
C ALA A 404 30.81 -13.24 44.64
N VAL A 405 30.21 -13.62 45.77
CA VAL A 405 28.98 -13.01 46.28
C VAL A 405 29.16 -11.50 46.49
N LYS A 406 30.33 -11.04 46.90
CA LYS A 406 30.67 -9.62 47.06
C LYS A 406 30.82 -8.90 45.72
N THR A 407 31.56 -9.45 44.76
CA THR A 407 31.68 -8.90 43.40
C THR A 407 30.39 -9.02 42.60
N LEU A 408 29.55 -10.02 42.84
CA LEU A 408 28.20 -10.15 42.30
C LEU A 408 27.28 -9.10 42.93
N LYS A 409 27.41 -8.80 44.24
CA LYS A 409 26.70 -7.68 44.91
C LYS A 409 27.18 -6.32 44.39
N ASP A 410 28.49 -6.11 44.22
CA ASP A 410 29.06 -4.88 43.69
C ASP A 410 28.67 -4.71 42.21
N ARG A 411 28.69 -5.79 41.41
CA ARG A 411 28.21 -5.81 40.02
C ARG A 411 26.71 -5.55 39.92
N GLN A 412 25.89 -6.16 40.78
CA GLN A 412 24.45 -5.87 40.88
C GLN A 412 24.22 -4.39 41.20
N LYS A 413 25.03 -3.81 42.09
CA LYS A 413 24.98 -2.40 42.46
C LYS A 413 25.45 -1.45 41.35
N ILE A 414 26.26 -1.93 40.41
CA ILE A 414 26.66 -1.22 39.18
C ILE A 414 25.60 -1.36 38.06
N LEU A 415 24.92 -2.52 37.98
CA LEU A 415 23.88 -2.80 36.97
C LEU A 415 22.54 -2.14 37.29
N LEU A 416 22.25 -1.85 38.56
CA LEU A 416 21.07 -1.10 39.00
C LEU A 416 21.17 0.39 38.64
N GLY A 417 20.86 0.71 37.38
CA GLY A 417 20.71 2.08 36.90
C GLY A 417 19.66 2.87 37.69
N THR A 418 19.86 4.18 37.83
CA THR A 418 18.89 5.03 38.53
C THR A 418 17.59 5.13 37.73
N ARG A 419 16.47 5.20 38.45
CA ARG A 419 15.10 5.23 37.89
C ARG A 419 14.85 6.39 36.92
N GLU A 420 15.71 7.42 36.96
CA GLU A 420 15.69 8.59 36.09
C GLU A 420 16.24 8.28 34.68
N GLU A 421 17.33 7.53 34.55
CA GLU A 421 17.87 7.12 33.23
C GLU A 421 16.88 6.22 32.47
N LYS A 422 16.16 5.34 33.18
CA LYS A 422 15.11 4.50 32.59
C LYS A 422 13.95 5.34 32.04
N ASN A 423 13.54 6.38 32.78
CA ASN A 423 12.46 7.26 32.37
C ASN A 423 12.85 8.18 31.20
N THR A 424 14.09 8.67 31.13
CA THR A 424 14.59 9.48 30.00
C THR A 424 14.78 8.64 28.75
N LEU A 425 15.37 7.44 28.87
CA LEU A 425 15.56 6.52 27.73
C LEU A 425 14.21 6.07 27.15
N PHE A 426 13.22 5.75 27.99
CA PHE A 426 11.88 5.37 27.52
C PHE A 426 11.18 6.51 26.75
N ARG A 427 11.28 7.75 27.22
CA ARG A 427 10.77 8.94 26.49
C ARG A 427 11.47 9.13 25.14
N ALA A 428 12.80 8.98 25.11
CA ALA A 428 13.58 9.08 23.89
C ALA A 428 13.15 8.05 22.83
N ILE A 429 12.82 6.81 23.25
CA ILE A 429 12.28 5.75 22.37
C ILE A 429 10.88 6.11 21.84
N GLN A 430 9.99 6.61 22.70
CA GLN A 430 8.63 7.00 22.26
C GLN A 430 8.67 8.12 21.22
N GLU A 431 9.50 9.14 21.40
CA GLU A 431 9.66 10.20 20.40
C GLU A 431 10.40 9.70 19.13
N LYS A 432 11.36 8.77 19.25
CA LYS A 432 11.97 8.07 18.08
C LYS A 432 10.93 7.28 17.28
N GLN A 433 9.99 6.60 17.93
CA GLN A 433 8.90 5.88 17.25
C GLN A 433 7.97 6.84 16.49
N HIS A 434 7.66 8.00 17.06
CA HIS A 434 6.90 9.05 16.36
C HIS A 434 7.62 9.53 15.10
N ILE A 435 8.94 9.77 15.17
CA ILE A 435 9.75 10.15 14.00
C ILE A 435 9.78 9.05 12.93
N ARG A 436 9.90 7.77 13.32
CA ARG A 436 9.79 6.64 12.38
C ARG A 436 8.43 6.59 11.68
N HIS A 437 7.33 6.92 12.38
CA HIS A 437 6.02 7.04 11.75
C HIS A 437 5.97 8.17 10.71
N LEU A 438 6.59 9.33 11.00
CA LEU A 438 6.71 10.42 10.04
C LEU A 438 7.56 10.03 8.81
N ASP A 439 8.70 9.36 8.98
CA ASP A 439 9.50 8.86 7.86
C ASP A 439 8.75 7.82 7.01
N GLN A 440 7.98 6.93 7.63
CA GLN A 440 7.15 5.95 6.93
C GLN A 440 6.04 6.63 6.11
N HIS A 441 5.39 7.64 6.67
CA HIS A 441 4.39 8.48 6.00
C HIS A 441 5.01 9.24 4.81
N LEU A 442 6.18 9.85 5.03
CA LEU A 442 6.96 10.54 4.01
C LEU A 442 7.31 9.65 2.82
N LYS A 443 7.71 8.41 3.10
CA LYS A 443 8.08 7.40 2.11
C LYS A 443 6.89 6.94 1.27
N ASN A 444 5.68 6.96 1.84
CA ASN A 444 4.45 6.71 1.09
C ASN A 444 4.10 7.90 0.17
N ILE A 445 4.16 9.14 0.67
CA ILE A 445 3.92 10.34 -0.16
C ILE A 445 4.92 10.42 -1.32
N LYS A 446 6.21 10.13 -1.10
CA LYS A 446 7.23 10.10 -2.16
C LYS A 446 6.98 9.04 -3.24
N ARG A 447 6.37 7.90 -2.88
CA ARG A 447 5.96 6.89 -3.86
C ARG A 447 4.78 7.37 -4.69
N GLU A 448 3.73 7.88 -4.03
CA GLU A 448 2.55 8.39 -4.72
C GLU A 448 2.88 9.58 -5.63
N GLU A 449 3.76 10.50 -5.18
CA GLU A 449 4.28 11.59 -6.01
C GLU A 449 4.95 11.07 -7.29
N SER A 450 5.80 10.05 -7.17
CA SER A 450 6.50 9.42 -8.31
C SER A 450 5.54 8.77 -9.29
N ASP A 451 4.53 8.04 -8.80
CA ASP A 451 3.52 7.39 -9.63
C ASP A 451 2.64 8.43 -10.35
N ARG A 452 2.26 9.52 -9.67
CA ARG A 452 1.53 10.63 -10.29
C ARG A 452 2.39 11.39 -11.29
N LYS A 453 3.69 11.57 -11.03
CA LYS A 453 4.60 12.20 -11.98
C LYS A 453 4.65 11.44 -13.30
N GLN A 454 4.83 10.11 -13.27
CA GLN A 454 4.79 9.28 -14.48
C GLN A 454 3.46 9.40 -15.25
N GLN A 455 2.33 9.51 -14.54
CA GLN A 455 1.01 9.75 -15.16
C GLN A 455 0.89 11.13 -15.79
N THR A 456 1.51 12.16 -15.22
CA THR A 456 1.58 13.52 -15.77
C THR A 456 2.49 13.57 -16.99
N ASP A 457 3.69 13.00 -16.92
CA ASP A 457 4.66 12.94 -18.02
C ASP A 457 4.03 12.24 -19.24
N LYS A 458 3.35 11.10 -19.04
CA LYS A 458 2.61 10.42 -20.10
C LYS A 458 1.47 11.28 -20.68
N ALA A 459 0.69 11.97 -19.85
CA ALA A 459 -0.40 12.81 -20.35
C ALA A 459 0.10 14.01 -21.17
N PHE A 460 1.32 14.48 -20.90
CA PHE A 460 2.00 15.49 -21.71
C PHE A 460 2.45 14.93 -23.06
N GLU A 461 2.93 13.68 -23.11
CA GLU A 461 3.20 12.96 -24.38
C GLU A 461 1.91 12.76 -25.21
N ASP A 462 0.84 12.26 -24.59
CA ASP A 462 -0.47 12.06 -25.24
C ASP A 462 -1.01 13.41 -25.81
N LYS A 463 -0.89 14.52 -25.06
CA LYS A 463 -1.26 15.88 -25.52
C LYS A 463 -0.45 16.30 -26.75
N LYS A 464 0.86 16.05 -26.74
CA LYS A 464 1.78 16.41 -27.82
C LYS A 464 1.52 15.60 -29.09
N GLU A 465 1.19 14.31 -28.99
CA GLU A 465 0.78 13.50 -30.15
C GLU A 465 -0.54 14.02 -30.75
N ALA A 466 -1.53 14.34 -29.91
CA ALA A 466 -2.80 14.91 -30.38
C ALA A 466 -2.61 16.26 -31.10
N GLU A 467 -1.71 17.11 -30.60
CA GLU A 467 -1.36 18.39 -31.25
C GLU A 467 -0.67 18.20 -32.61
N GLN A 468 0.19 17.19 -32.76
CA GLN A 468 0.76 16.83 -34.07
C GLN A 468 -0.30 16.37 -35.07
N GLN A 469 -1.32 15.61 -34.63
CA GLN A 469 -2.44 15.22 -35.50
C GLN A 469 -3.27 16.42 -35.95
N VAL A 470 -3.50 17.41 -35.07
CA VAL A 470 -4.18 18.66 -35.44
C VAL A 470 -3.38 19.42 -36.49
N ASN A 471 -2.06 19.59 -36.30
CA ASN A 471 -1.22 20.29 -37.27
C ASN A 471 -1.21 19.60 -38.64
N LYS A 472 -1.07 18.28 -38.68
CA LYS A 472 -1.15 17.49 -39.92
C LYS A 472 -2.53 17.60 -40.60
N GLY A 473 -3.60 17.66 -39.82
CA GLY A 473 -4.95 17.92 -40.33
C GLY A 473 -5.07 19.31 -40.94
N LYS A 474 -4.50 20.34 -40.31
CA LYS A 474 -4.45 21.72 -40.81
C LYS A 474 -3.69 21.79 -42.15
N GLU A 475 -2.50 21.20 -42.24
CA GLU A 475 -1.72 21.11 -43.49
C GLU A 475 -2.52 20.45 -44.62
N THR A 476 -3.22 19.35 -44.31
CA THR A 476 -4.04 18.62 -45.29
C THR A 476 -5.20 19.49 -45.80
N LEU A 477 -5.89 20.20 -44.91
CA LEU A 477 -7.00 21.09 -45.28
C LEU A 477 -6.52 22.32 -46.07
N THR A 478 -5.36 22.90 -45.77
CA THR A 478 -4.75 23.95 -46.62
C THR A 478 -4.53 23.44 -48.05
N ALA A 479 -4.02 22.21 -48.20
CA ALA A 479 -3.82 21.58 -49.51
C ALA A 479 -5.12 21.18 -50.23
N ARG A 480 -6.26 21.12 -49.53
CA ARG A 480 -7.59 21.01 -50.14
C ARG A 480 -8.18 22.35 -50.52
N PHE A 481 -7.97 23.37 -49.70
CA PHE A 481 -8.45 24.72 -49.98
C PHE A 481 -7.89 25.25 -51.30
N SER A 482 -6.59 25.04 -51.54
CA SER A 482 -5.96 25.35 -52.84
C SER A 482 -6.56 24.58 -54.02
N GLN A 483 -6.93 23.31 -53.84
CA GLN A 483 -7.63 22.53 -54.86
C GLN A 483 -9.02 23.10 -55.14
N VAL A 484 -9.77 23.51 -54.11
CA VAL A 484 -11.09 24.13 -54.26
C VAL A 484 -11.00 25.47 -54.99
N LEU A 485 -10.00 26.30 -54.67
CA LEU A 485 -9.74 27.58 -55.36
C LEU A 485 -9.46 27.36 -56.86
N TYR A 486 -8.52 26.47 -57.21
CA TYR A 486 -8.23 26.13 -58.61
C TYR A 486 -9.50 25.74 -59.39
N TRP A 487 -10.35 24.90 -58.79
CA TRP A 487 -11.59 24.48 -59.42
C TRP A 487 -12.64 25.60 -59.49
N TYR A 488 -12.67 26.50 -58.51
CA TYR A 488 -13.56 27.67 -58.52
C TYR A 488 -13.20 28.61 -59.67
N ASP A 489 -11.92 29.00 -59.79
CA ASP A 489 -11.44 29.88 -60.85
C ASP A 489 -11.65 29.26 -62.24
N LYS A 490 -11.37 27.95 -62.38
CA LYS A 490 -11.66 27.22 -63.62
C LYS A 490 -13.16 27.21 -63.95
N THR A 491 -14.04 27.02 -62.97
CA THR A 491 -15.50 27.05 -63.19
C THR A 491 -15.96 28.43 -63.63
N ALA A 492 -15.37 29.50 -63.08
CA ALA A 492 -15.65 30.88 -63.50
C ALA A 492 -15.22 31.14 -64.96
N ALA A 493 -14.05 30.65 -65.37
CA ALA A 493 -13.59 30.74 -66.77
C ALA A 493 -14.50 29.94 -67.73
N GLU A 494 -14.92 28.74 -67.34
CA GLU A 494 -15.82 27.89 -68.14
C GLU A 494 -17.24 28.46 -68.26
N LYS A 495 -17.74 29.12 -67.20
CA LYS A 495 -18.98 29.90 -67.22
C LYS A 495 -18.88 31.09 -68.18
N GLY A 496 -17.76 31.84 -68.13
CA GLY A 496 -17.47 32.92 -69.09
C GLY A 496 -17.43 32.42 -70.55
N TRP A 497 -16.88 31.23 -70.78
CA TRP A 497 -16.89 30.57 -72.10
C TRP A 497 -18.32 30.24 -72.57
N ILE A 498 -19.17 29.69 -71.69
CA ILE A 498 -20.59 29.41 -72.00
C ILE A 498 -21.33 30.70 -72.36
N ASP A 499 -21.17 31.76 -71.57
CA ASP A 499 -21.84 33.05 -71.79
C ASP A 499 -21.45 33.68 -73.14
N GLN A 500 -20.16 33.64 -73.49
CA GLN A 500 -19.67 34.10 -74.79
C GLN A 500 -20.19 33.24 -75.95
N PHE A 501 -20.14 31.90 -75.84
CA PHE A 501 -20.68 31.02 -76.87
C PHE A 501 -22.19 31.17 -77.06
N LEU A 502 -22.96 31.29 -75.98
CA LEU A 502 -24.39 31.56 -76.03
C LEU A 502 -24.69 32.88 -76.76
N HIS A 503 -23.91 33.94 -76.51
CA HIS A 503 -24.05 35.21 -77.23
C HIS A 503 -23.80 35.04 -78.74
N HIS A 504 -22.78 34.27 -79.13
CA HIS A 504 -22.50 33.98 -80.55
C HIS A 504 -23.60 33.14 -81.21
N LEU A 505 -24.08 32.06 -80.56
CA LEU A 505 -25.17 31.24 -81.09
C LEU A 505 -26.48 32.05 -81.19
N GLN A 506 -26.81 32.88 -80.20
CA GLN A 506 -27.99 33.75 -80.24
C GLN A 506 -27.90 34.79 -81.37
N ARG A 507 -26.70 35.32 -81.63
CA ARG A 507 -26.47 36.21 -82.78
C ARG A 507 -26.66 35.47 -84.11
N TRP A 508 -26.10 34.27 -84.26
CA TRP A 508 -26.29 33.48 -85.48
C TRP A 508 -27.74 33.03 -85.66
N LEU A 509 -28.41 32.65 -84.58
CA LEU A 509 -29.84 32.35 -84.57
C LEU A 509 -30.64 33.54 -85.11
N LYS A 510 -30.33 34.76 -84.65
CA LYS A 510 -30.95 35.98 -85.16
C LYS A 510 -30.62 36.21 -86.64
N GLU A 511 -29.36 36.04 -87.06
CA GLU A 511 -28.96 36.17 -88.48
C GLU A 511 -29.69 35.18 -89.39
N GLU A 512 -29.86 33.92 -88.98
CA GLU A 512 -30.62 32.92 -89.76
C GLU A 512 -32.13 33.15 -89.70
N THR A 513 -32.67 33.62 -88.56
CA THR A 513 -34.08 34.04 -88.42
C THR A 513 -34.39 35.24 -89.31
N ASP A 514 -33.51 36.25 -89.36
CA ASP A 514 -33.66 37.43 -90.21
C ASP A 514 -33.60 37.04 -91.69
N LYS A 515 -32.74 36.08 -92.08
CA LYS A 515 -32.72 35.51 -93.44
C LYS A 515 -33.97 34.71 -93.76
N GLU A 516 -34.42 33.83 -92.86
CA GLU A 516 -35.65 33.03 -93.00
C GLU A 516 -36.85 33.96 -93.20
N ASN A 517 -36.97 35.00 -92.37
CA ASN A 517 -38.00 36.03 -92.49
C ASN A 517 -37.88 36.82 -93.80
N HIS A 518 -36.67 37.19 -94.22
CA HIS A 518 -36.47 37.90 -95.49
C HIS A 518 -36.85 37.03 -96.70
N MET A 519 -36.54 35.73 -96.66
CA MET A 519 -36.97 34.75 -97.65
C MET A 519 -38.49 34.59 -97.67
N LYS A 520 -39.14 34.41 -96.51
CA LYS A 520 -40.62 34.34 -96.40
C LYS A 520 -41.29 35.62 -96.89
N VAL A 521 -40.73 36.79 -96.59
CA VAL A 521 -41.23 38.08 -97.11
C VAL A 521 -41.06 38.16 -98.63
N ARG A 522 -39.94 37.67 -99.19
CA ARG A 522 -39.70 37.63 -100.64
C ARG A 522 -40.63 36.63 -101.35
N GLU A 523 -40.88 35.47 -100.76
CA GLU A 523 -41.85 34.47 -101.23
C GLU A 523 -43.28 35.04 -101.21
N MET A 524 -43.69 35.64 -100.10
CA MET A 524 -45.02 36.26 -99.98
C MET A 524 -45.17 37.46 -100.93
N SER A 525 -44.11 38.23 -101.16
CA SER A 525 -44.08 39.30 -102.17
C SER A 525 -44.22 38.77 -103.60
N TYR A 526 -43.62 37.61 -103.90
CA TYR A 526 -43.81 36.90 -105.17
C TYR A 526 -45.25 36.37 -105.32
N HIS A 527 -45.80 35.71 -104.30
CA HIS A 527 -47.18 35.23 -104.35
C HIS A 527 -48.18 36.38 -104.55
N LEU A 528 -47.95 37.53 -103.88
CA LEU A 528 -48.78 38.73 -104.06
C LEU A 528 -48.60 39.36 -105.46
N SER A 529 -47.40 39.35 -106.04
CA SER A 529 -47.18 39.91 -107.39
C SER A 529 -47.88 39.09 -108.48
N THR A 530 -47.99 37.76 -108.34
CA THR A 530 -48.71 36.91 -109.32
C THR A 530 -50.22 37.20 -109.42
N HIS A 531 -50.80 37.89 -108.42
CA HIS A 531 -52.21 38.29 -108.40
C HIS A 531 -52.46 39.73 -108.88
N LEU A 532 -51.42 40.51 -109.19
CA LEU A 532 -51.56 41.84 -109.77
C LEU A 532 -52.07 41.74 -111.23
N LYS A 533 -53.04 42.59 -111.57
CA LYS A 533 -53.60 42.72 -112.92
C LYS A 533 -53.58 44.17 -113.34
N GLU A 534 -53.15 44.42 -114.57
CA GLU A 534 -52.99 45.76 -115.13
C GLU A 534 -54.34 46.51 -115.12
N GLY A 535 -54.35 47.74 -114.56
CA GLY A 535 -55.55 48.57 -114.43
C GLY A 535 -56.51 48.22 -113.27
N ILE A 536 -56.19 47.24 -112.40
CA ILE A 536 -56.97 46.94 -111.19
C ILE A 536 -56.19 47.42 -109.95
N PRO A 537 -56.79 48.20 -109.03
CA PRO A 537 -56.09 48.69 -107.84
C PRO A 537 -55.65 47.54 -106.92
N CYS A 538 -54.38 47.55 -106.54
CA CYS A 538 -53.77 46.53 -105.69
C CYS A 538 -54.43 46.47 -104.29
N PRO A 539 -54.77 45.27 -103.76
CA PRO A 539 -55.43 45.13 -102.45
C PRO A 539 -54.53 45.51 -101.25
N VAL A 540 -53.22 45.70 -101.45
CA VAL A 540 -52.27 46.06 -100.38
C VAL A 540 -52.03 47.59 -100.33
N CYS A 541 -51.94 48.26 -101.47
CA CYS A 541 -51.54 49.69 -101.54
C CYS A 541 -52.47 50.59 -102.36
N GLY A 542 -53.48 50.04 -103.05
CA GLY A 542 -54.43 50.80 -103.87
C GLY A 542 -53.92 51.31 -105.22
N SER A 543 -52.62 51.21 -105.52
CA SER A 543 -52.07 51.63 -106.82
C SER A 543 -52.59 50.76 -107.97
N SER A 544 -52.81 51.39 -109.13
CA SER A 544 -53.16 50.70 -110.39
C SER A 544 -51.94 50.46 -111.31
N GLU A 545 -50.78 51.03 -110.96
CA GLU A 545 -49.51 50.89 -111.70
C GLU A 545 -48.39 50.39 -110.77
N HIS A 546 -47.55 49.49 -111.29
CA HIS A 546 -46.39 48.93 -110.59
C HIS A 546 -45.23 48.79 -111.59
N PRO A 547 -44.22 49.69 -111.59
CA PRO A 547 -43.19 49.72 -112.64
C PRO A 547 -42.10 48.63 -112.51
N ALA A 548 -42.05 47.91 -111.38
CA ALA A 548 -41.11 46.80 -111.16
C ALA A 548 -41.72 45.73 -110.22
N PRO A 549 -42.73 44.96 -110.68
CA PRO A 549 -43.32 43.87 -109.88
C PRO A 549 -42.31 42.73 -109.70
N ALA A 550 -42.37 42.03 -108.56
CA ALA A 550 -41.48 40.90 -108.28
C ALA A 550 -41.70 39.76 -109.32
N VAL A 551 -40.62 39.38 -110.02
CA VAL A 551 -40.65 38.43 -111.14
C VAL A 551 -40.32 37.01 -110.64
N PRO A 552 -40.99 35.95 -111.14
CA PRO A 552 -40.54 34.57 -110.90
C PRO A 552 -39.14 34.32 -111.48
N GLU A 553 -38.20 33.92 -110.64
CA GLU A 553 -36.98 33.23 -111.07
C GLU A 553 -37.26 31.72 -111.03
N GLU A 554 -37.09 30.98 -112.13
CA GLU A 554 -37.45 29.54 -112.22
C GLU A 554 -36.71 28.61 -111.22
N LYS A 555 -35.79 29.13 -110.42
CA LYS A 555 -35.14 28.39 -109.32
C LYS A 555 -35.74 28.64 -107.93
N SER A 556 -36.77 29.47 -107.79
CA SER A 556 -37.27 29.90 -106.46
C SER A 556 -38.31 28.97 -105.80
N LEU A 557 -38.67 27.83 -106.41
CA LEU A 557 -39.72 26.91 -105.90
C LEU A 557 -39.19 25.77 -104.99
N LYS A 558 -38.03 25.97 -104.35
CA LYS A 558 -37.49 25.10 -103.28
C LYS A 558 -36.86 25.92 -102.13
N PHE A 559 -37.49 27.04 -101.74
CA PHE A 559 -36.99 27.92 -100.67
C PHE A 559 -37.62 27.65 -99.29
N THR A 560 -37.72 26.38 -98.91
CA THR A 560 -38.11 25.94 -97.55
C THR A 560 -37.26 24.75 -97.14
N ASP A 561 -36.28 25.00 -96.25
CA ASP A 561 -35.95 24.17 -95.08
C ASP A 561 -34.51 24.44 -94.56
N GLU A 562 -33.53 24.75 -95.41
CA GLU A 562 -32.12 24.86 -94.97
C GLU A 562 -31.88 25.86 -93.82
N HIS A 563 -32.43 27.08 -93.91
CA HIS A 563 -32.34 28.06 -92.82
C HIS A 563 -33.22 27.72 -91.61
N ALA A 564 -34.31 26.96 -91.79
CA ALA A 564 -35.20 26.56 -90.70
C ALA A 564 -34.58 25.40 -89.88
N VAL A 565 -33.97 24.42 -90.55
CA VAL A 565 -33.21 23.33 -89.94
C VAL A 565 -32.01 23.87 -89.16
N GLU A 566 -31.26 24.81 -89.72
CA GLU A 566 -30.14 25.44 -88.99
C GLU A 566 -30.65 26.30 -87.81
N ARG A 567 -31.83 26.92 -87.91
CA ARG A 567 -32.47 27.64 -86.79
C ARG A 567 -32.86 26.70 -85.66
N GLU A 568 -33.57 25.61 -85.94
CA GLU A 568 -33.96 24.60 -84.93
C GLU A 568 -32.73 23.97 -84.27
N LYS A 569 -31.68 23.70 -85.06
CA LYS A 569 -30.39 23.20 -84.57
C LYS A 569 -29.71 24.18 -83.61
N LEU A 570 -29.71 25.48 -83.92
CA LEU A 570 -29.18 26.52 -83.05
C LEU A 570 -30.03 26.66 -81.77
N GLU A 571 -31.37 26.56 -81.87
CA GLU A 571 -32.28 26.56 -80.71
C GLU A 571 -32.00 25.38 -79.76
N GLU A 572 -31.82 24.17 -80.29
CA GLU A 572 -31.46 22.98 -79.49
C GLU A 572 -30.12 23.16 -78.76
N TRP A 573 -29.07 23.61 -79.47
CA TRP A 573 -27.76 23.82 -78.86
C TRP A 573 -27.73 24.97 -77.85
N ILE A 574 -28.50 26.04 -78.06
CA ILE A 574 -28.69 27.12 -77.08
C ILE A 574 -29.36 26.57 -75.82
N SER A 575 -30.45 25.82 -75.96
CA SER A 575 -31.15 25.21 -74.81
C SER A 575 -30.23 24.25 -74.04
N LYS A 576 -29.43 23.46 -74.77
CA LYS A 576 -28.45 22.54 -74.17
C LYS A 576 -27.34 23.28 -73.41
N LEU A 577 -26.74 24.32 -73.99
CA LEU A 577 -25.75 25.15 -73.29
C LEU A 577 -26.34 25.90 -72.08
N GLN A 578 -27.58 26.39 -72.16
CA GLN A 578 -28.28 26.99 -71.01
C GLN A 578 -28.46 25.99 -69.86
N SER A 579 -28.70 24.71 -70.15
CA SER A 579 -28.76 23.68 -69.10
C SER A 579 -27.40 23.48 -68.42
N TYR A 580 -26.29 23.49 -69.16
CA TYR A 580 -24.94 23.45 -68.58
C TYR A 580 -24.54 24.76 -67.87
N GLN A 581 -25.05 25.91 -68.28
CA GLN A 581 -24.90 27.18 -67.55
C GLN A 581 -25.48 27.07 -66.13
N LEU A 582 -26.63 26.39 -65.96
CA LEU A 582 -27.22 26.11 -64.65
C LEU A 582 -26.36 25.12 -63.83
N VAL A 583 -25.77 24.10 -64.46
CA VAL A 583 -24.81 23.20 -63.81
C VAL A 583 -23.57 23.95 -63.31
N MET A 584 -23.00 24.85 -64.14
CA MET A 584 -21.83 25.66 -63.73
C MET A 584 -22.15 26.62 -62.57
N ASN A 585 -23.34 27.24 -62.57
CA ASN A 585 -23.79 28.04 -61.42
C ASN A 585 -23.91 27.20 -60.14
N HIS A 586 -24.37 25.94 -60.24
CA HIS A 586 -24.44 25.04 -59.08
C HIS A 586 -23.06 24.56 -58.61
N ARG A 587 -22.15 24.29 -59.55
CA ARG A 587 -20.75 23.90 -59.30
C ARG A 587 -19.99 25.03 -58.59
N GLU A 588 -20.11 26.27 -59.07
CA GLU A 588 -19.56 27.49 -58.46
C GLU A 588 -20.08 27.68 -57.01
N TRP A 589 -21.39 27.59 -56.81
CA TRP A 589 -22.00 27.68 -55.48
C TRP A 589 -21.51 26.57 -54.54
N THR A 590 -21.43 25.33 -55.02
CA THR A 590 -20.97 24.18 -54.21
C THR A 590 -19.50 24.33 -53.81
N LEU A 591 -18.64 24.82 -54.71
CA LEU A 591 -17.24 25.12 -54.40
C LEU A 591 -17.13 26.25 -53.37
N GLN A 592 -17.96 27.29 -53.47
CA GLN A 592 -18.02 28.39 -52.49
C GLN A 592 -18.48 27.92 -51.09
N GLN A 593 -19.47 27.01 -51.01
CA GLN A 593 -19.88 26.41 -49.73
C GLN A 593 -18.78 25.51 -49.15
N THR A 594 -18.07 24.78 -50.02
CA THR A 594 -16.95 23.91 -49.61
C THR A 594 -15.77 24.74 -49.09
N SER A 595 -15.44 25.87 -49.72
CA SER A 595 -14.37 26.77 -49.27
C SER A 595 -14.74 27.47 -47.94
N SER A 596 -15.97 27.96 -47.78
CA SER A 596 -16.47 28.51 -46.50
C SER A 596 -16.33 27.47 -45.38
N SER A 597 -16.78 26.23 -45.62
CA SER A 597 -16.71 25.13 -44.65
C SER A 597 -15.29 24.80 -44.18
N ILE A 598 -14.26 25.09 -44.99
CA ILE A 598 -12.85 24.96 -44.59
C ILE A 598 -12.41 26.19 -43.78
N VAL A 599 -12.70 27.40 -44.25
CA VAL A 599 -12.28 28.66 -43.60
C VAL A 599 -12.93 28.84 -42.23
N ASP A 600 -14.23 28.57 -42.10
CA ASP A 600 -14.99 28.63 -40.84
C ASP A 600 -14.41 27.71 -39.75
N GLN A 601 -13.68 26.65 -40.14
CA GLN A 601 -13.05 25.69 -39.23
C GLN A 601 -11.55 25.93 -39.02
N MET A 602 -10.87 26.63 -39.94
CA MET A 602 -9.43 26.93 -39.85
C MET A 602 -9.12 28.32 -39.25
N GLY A 603 -10.06 29.26 -39.29
CA GLY A 603 -9.86 30.65 -38.85
C GLY A 603 -9.18 31.54 -39.91
N GLU A 604 -8.96 32.82 -39.56
CA GLU A 604 -8.52 33.91 -40.46
C GLU A 604 -7.15 33.70 -41.16
N GLU A 605 -6.42 32.59 -40.94
CA GLU A 605 -5.05 32.37 -41.44
C GLU A 605 -4.93 31.80 -42.86
N VAL A 606 -6.02 31.44 -43.54
CA VAL A 606 -5.96 30.85 -44.90
C VAL A 606 -5.91 31.94 -45.99
N GLY A 607 -4.98 32.88 -45.84
CA GLY A 607 -4.73 33.98 -46.77
C GLY A 607 -3.51 33.75 -47.66
N ALA A 608 -3.68 33.98 -48.97
CA ALA A 608 -2.65 34.00 -50.00
C ALA A 608 -1.87 32.68 -50.25
N SER A 609 -2.29 31.92 -51.28
CA SER A 609 -1.48 31.75 -52.50
C SER A 609 -2.18 30.78 -53.45
N LEU A 610 -2.41 31.23 -54.70
CA LEU A 610 -2.31 30.49 -55.96
C LEU A 610 -2.96 31.31 -57.08
N ALA A 611 -2.15 32.12 -57.76
CA ALA A 611 -2.49 32.58 -59.10
C ALA A 611 -2.09 31.49 -60.09
N ASN A 612 -3.07 30.83 -60.72
CA ASN A 612 -2.83 29.88 -61.80
C ASN A 612 -3.23 30.50 -63.14
N GLU A 613 -2.26 31.18 -63.73
CA GLU A 613 -1.99 31.25 -65.17
C GLU A 613 -3.03 30.62 -66.12
N GLU A 614 -3.93 31.46 -66.64
CA GLU A 614 -4.85 31.10 -67.72
C GLU A 614 -4.06 30.63 -68.96
N ASP A 615 -4.23 29.36 -69.35
CA ASP A 615 -4.09 28.97 -70.76
C ASP A 615 -5.23 29.63 -71.54
N THR A 616 -5.00 30.87 -71.99
CA THR A 616 -5.89 31.50 -72.95
C THR A 616 -5.62 30.93 -74.34
N ASP A 617 -6.09 29.70 -74.55
CA ASP A 617 -6.19 29.06 -75.86
C ASP A 617 -6.95 30.00 -76.83
N ASP A 618 -6.53 30.01 -78.11
CA ASP A 618 -6.82 31.08 -79.09
C ASP A 618 -8.28 31.03 -79.60
N LEU A 619 -9.18 31.41 -78.70
CA LEU A 619 -10.62 31.48 -78.90
C LEU A 619 -10.99 32.85 -79.46
N PHE A 620 -11.01 32.96 -80.79
CA PHE A 620 -12.22 33.28 -81.59
C PHE A 620 -11.85 33.75 -83.02
N SER A 621 -11.54 32.81 -83.90
CA SER A 621 -11.60 33.00 -85.36
C SER A 621 -12.69 32.14 -86.02
N LEU A 622 -13.88 32.08 -85.39
CA LEU A 622 -15.04 31.33 -85.91
C LEU A 622 -15.56 31.92 -87.23
N LYS A 623 -15.03 31.42 -88.35
CA LYS A 623 -15.66 31.52 -89.67
C LYS A 623 -16.90 30.61 -89.71
N LYS A 624 -17.94 31.05 -90.41
CA LYS A 624 -19.29 30.45 -90.38
C LYS A 624 -19.36 29.16 -91.22
N ALA A 625 -18.62 28.13 -90.82
CA ALA A 625 -18.63 26.78 -91.40
C ALA A 625 -18.26 25.69 -90.37
N VAL A 626 -19.26 24.94 -89.91
CA VAL A 626 -19.21 23.56 -89.36
C VAL A 626 -18.44 23.29 -88.03
N GLU A 627 -17.39 24.02 -87.65
CA GLU A 627 -16.51 23.61 -86.53
C GLU A 627 -17.05 23.82 -85.10
N TRP A 628 -18.17 24.54 -84.91
CA TRP A 628 -18.60 24.98 -83.57
C TRP A 628 -19.25 23.86 -82.74
N GLU A 629 -19.95 22.92 -83.37
CA GLU A 629 -20.63 21.81 -82.69
C GLU A 629 -19.65 20.85 -82.01
N GLU A 630 -18.56 20.48 -82.69
CA GLU A 630 -17.53 19.61 -82.12
C GLU A 630 -16.80 20.25 -80.94
N LYS A 631 -16.65 21.59 -80.94
CA LYS A 631 -16.06 22.33 -79.82
C LYS A 631 -16.97 22.28 -78.59
N ILE A 632 -18.28 22.48 -78.76
CA ILE A 632 -19.25 22.32 -77.68
C ILE A 632 -19.27 20.87 -77.19
N GLN A 633 -19.38 19.87 -78.08
CA GLN A 633 -19.41 18.45 -77.70
C GLN A 633 -18.18 18.02 -76.89
N ARG A 634 -16.98 18.45 -77.30
CA ARG A 634 -15.74 18.20 -76.54
C ARG A 634 -15.78 18.83 -75.15
N LYS A 635 -16.32 20.05 -75.03
CA LYS A 635 -16.49 20.73 -73.73
C LYS A 635 -17.52 20.05 -72.83
N LEU A 636 -18.66 19.57 -73.34
CA LEU A 636 -19.63 18.82 -72.54
C LEU A 636 -19.00 17.55 -71.92
N VAL A 637 -18.31 16.75 -72.75
CA VAL A 637 -17.62 15.53 -72.28
C VAL A 637 -16.46 15.82 -71.32
N GLN A 638 -15.84 17.00 -71.42
CA GLN A 638 -14.87 17.47 -70.43
C GLN A 638 -15.58 17.77 -69.09
N TRP A 639 -16.64 18.57 -69.11
CA TRP A 639 -17.37 19.00 -67.91
C TRP A 639 -17.97 17.84 -67.12
N ASP A 640 -18.53 16.83 -67.79
CA ASP A 640 -19.07 15.63 -67.13
C ASP A 640 -18.00 14.89 -66.29
N LYS A 641 -16.76 14.82 -66.79
CA LYS A 641 -15.62 14.18 -66.08
C LYS A 641 -15.09 15.04 -64.93
N GLU A 642 -15.17 16.35 -65.08
CA GLU A 642 -14.76 17.29 -64.03
C GLU A 642 -15.76 17.29 -62.87
N GLU A 643 -17.06 17.19 -63.15
CA GLU A 643 -18.12 17.07 -62.14
C GLU A 643 -17.94 15.80 -61.28
N GLU A 644 -17.59 14.67 -61.89
CA GLU A 644 -17.18 13.46 -61.15
C GLU A 644 -15.97 13.70 -60.25
N THR A 645 -14.99 14.48 -60.73
CA THR A 645 -13.75 14.78 -59.99
C THR A 645 -14.05 15.69 -58.79
N LEU A 646 -14.93 16.67 -58.97
CA LEU A 646 -15.41 17.56 -57.91
C LEU A 646 -16.24 16.84 -56.85
N SER A 647 -17.16 15.97 -57.24
CA SER A 647 -17.93 15.16 -56.29
C SER A 647 -17.04 14.28 -55.41
N ARG A 648 -15.92 13.77 -55.97
CA ARG A 648 -14.91 13.01 -55.22
C ARG A 648 -14.09 13.92 -54.30
N LEU A 649 -13.68 15.10 -54.77
CA LEU A 649 -12.94 16.08 -53.97
C LEU A 649 -13.76 16.54 -52.76
N GLN A 650 -15.01 16.94 -52.96
CA GLN A 650 -15.93 17.37 -51.89
C GLN A 650 -16.07 16.27 -50.81
N LYS A 651 -16.31 15.01 -51.21
CA LYS A 651 -16.40 13.88 -50.26
C LYS A 651 -15.09 13.62 -49.50
N SER A 652 -13.93 13.89 -50.11
CA SER A 652 -12.64 13.82 -49.42
C SER A 652 -12.52 14.93 -48.38
N ILE A 653 -12.92 16.16 -48.73
CA ILE A 653 -12.90 17.34 -47.86
C ILE A 653 -13.83 17.14 -46.66
N GLU A 654 -15.08 16.71 -46.86
CA GLU A 654 -16.03 16.41 -45.77
C GLU A 654 -15.45 15.38 -44.78
N LYS A 655 -14.76 14.35 -45.30
CA LYS A 655 -14.09 13.34 -44.46
C LYS A 655 -12.89 13.91 -43.70
N GLU A 656 -12.06 14.73 -44.36
CA GLU A 656 -10.86 15.34 -43.78
C GLU A 656 -11.22 16.40 -42.72
N LEU A 657 -12.25 17.22 -42.96
CA LEU A 657 -12.82 18.13 -41.96
C LEU A 657 -13.33 17.38 -40.71
N LYS A 658 -14.02 16.24 -40.91
CA LYS A 658 -14.47 15.41 -39.79
C LYS A 658 -13.31 14.82 -38.98
N HIS A 659 -12.23 14.38 -39.65
CA HIS A 659 -11.03 13.90 -38.96
C HIS A 659 -10.29 15.03 -38.22
N TYR A 660 -10.21 16.22 -38.81
CA TYR A 660 -9.62 17.41 -38.18
C TYR A 660 -10.39 17.84 -36.92
N TYR A 661 -11.72 17.86 -36.99
CA TYR A 661 -12.57 18.12 -35.82
C TYR A 661 -12.30 17.13 -34.67
N GLN A 662 -12.26 15.83 -34.98
CA GLN A 662 -11.94 14.79 -34.00
C GLN A 662 -10.52 14.96 -33.40
N ALA A 663 -9.54 15.37 -34.21
CA ALA A 663 -8.20 15.67 -33.70
C ALA A 663 -8.20 16.87 -32.73
N ILE A 664 -8.94 17.95 -33.03
CA ILE A 664 -9.08 19.11 -32.13
C ILE A 664 -9.75 18.72 -30.81
N GLU A 665 -10.82 17.92 -30.87
CA GLU A 665 -11.55 17.46 -29.69
C GLU A 665 -10.67 16.56 -28.80
N ASN A 666 -9.95 15.60 -29.40
CA ASN A 666 -8.96 14.79 -28.70
C ASN A 666 -7.85 15.65 -28.07
N ARG A 667 -7.31 16.65 -28.79
CA ARG A 667 -6.29 17.57 -28.26
C ARG A 667 -6.80 18.32 -27.03
N LYS A 668 -8.05 18.81 -27.05
CA LYS A 668 -8.71 19.47 -25.91
C LYS A 668 -8.90 18.51 -24.72
N GLN A 669 -9.25 17.25 -24.97
CA GLN A 669 -9.38 16.25 -23.91
C GLN A 669 -8.03 15.96 -23.25
N HIS A 670 -6.98 15.69 -24.03
CA HIS A 670 -5.64 15.44 -23.50
C HIS A 670 -5.04 16.67 -22.80
N GLU A 671 -5.36 17.88 -23.27
CA GLU A 671 -5.02 19.14 -22.59
C GLU A 671 -5.65 19.21 -21.19
N TYR A 672 -6.96 18.96 -21.06
CA TYR A 672 -7.64 18.91 -19.77
C TYR A 672 -7.10 17.80 -18.83
N GLU A 673 -6.85 16.61 -19.38
CA GLU A 673 -6.29 15.49 -18.59
C GLU A 673 -4.86 15.78 -18.11
N CYS A 674 -4.04 16.44 -18.94
CA CYS A 674 -2.69 16.86 -18.59
C CYS A 674 -2.72 17.87 -17.42
N ASP A 675 -3.52 18.93 -17.54
CA ASP A 675 -3.64 19.96 -16.51
C ASP A 675 -4.20 19.40 -15.19
N SER A 676 -5.18 18.50 -15.27
CA SER A 676 -5.74 17.81 -14.10
C SER A 676 -4.68 16.97 -13.38
N LYS A 677 -3.93 16.12 -14.11
CA LYS A 677 -2.87 15.28 -13.52
C LYS A 677 -1.72 16.11 -12.97
N TYR A 678 -1.34 17.19 -13.66
CA TYR A 678 -0.28 18.13 -13.22
C TYR A 678 -0.63 18.80 -11.89
N ASN A 679 -1.87 19.28 -11.73
CA ASN A 679 -2.31 19.91 -10.48
C ASN A 679 -2.28 18.93 -9.29
N VAL A 680 -2.69 17.67 -9.49
CA VAL A 680 -2.61 16.62 -8.45
C VAL A 680 -1.15 16.30 -8.07
N HIS A 681 -0.25 16.22 -9.06
CA HIS A 681 1.18 16.04 -8.78
C HIS A 681 1.75 17.24 -7.98
N LYS A 682 1.38 18.48 -8.34
CA LYS A 682 1.80 19.69 -7.62
C LYS A 682 1.34 19.69 -6.16
N GLU A 683 0.10 19.34 -5.87
CA GLU A 683 -0.38 19.21 -4.48
C GLU A 683 0.40 18.16 -3.67
N LEU A 684 0.81 17.04 -4.30
CA LEU A 684 1.61 16.01 -3.65
C LEU A 684 3.05 16.49 -3.37
N VAL A 685 3.64 17.31 -4.26
CA VAL A 685 4.93 17.97 -4.00
C VAL A 685 4.81 18.89 -2.77
N GLU A 686 3.75 19.68 -2.68
CA GLU A 686 3.50 20.57 -1.53
C GLU A 686 3.33 19.74 -0.23
N LYS A 687 2.49 18.69 -0.25
CA LYS A 687 2.29 17.76 0.88
C LYS A 687 3.57 17.01 1.28
N ARG A 688 4.45 16.69 0.33
CA ARG A 688 5.78 16.14 0.64
C ARG A 688 6.63 17.16 1.37
N THR A 689 6.73 18.39 0.86
CA THR A 689 7.60 19.41 1.48
C THR A 689 7.15 19.78 2.89
N THR A 690 5.85 19.83 3.18
CA THR A 690 5.38 20.03 4.56
C THR A 690 5.72 18.85 5.46
N ALA A 691 5.52 17.61 5.00
CA ALA A 691 5.89 16.42 5.75
C ALA A 691 7.42 16.29 5.98
N GLU A 692 8.25 16.73 5.02
CA GLU A 692 9.71 16.79 5.18
C GLU A 692 10.08 17.76 6.30
N ILE A 693 9.52 18.98 6.28
CA ILE A 693 9.72 20.00 7.31
C ILE A 693 9.26 19.54 8.69
N GLU A 694 8.12 18.86 8.81
CA GLU A 694 7.63 18.32 10.08
C GLU A 694 8.52 17.21 10.64
N ARG A 695 8.94 16.27 9.79
CA ARG A 695 9.88 15.19 10.12
C ARG A 695 11.23 15.75 10.56
N ASP A 696 11.77 16.73 9.84
CA ASP A 696 13.05 17.37 10.16
C ASP A 696 12.97 18.18 11.46
N ARG A 697 11.88 18.93 11.69
CA ARG A 697 11.64 19.62 12.97
C ARG A 697 11.49 18.66 14.15
N ALA A 698 10.81 17.53 13.95
CA ALA A 698 10.67 16.51 14.99
C ALA A 698 12.02 15.87 15.32
N ARG A 699 12.84 15.56 14.30
CA ARG A 699 14.20 15.03 14.46
C ARG A 699 15.14 16.02 15.15
N GLN A 700 15.09 17.30 14.77
CA GLN A 700 15.88 18.35 15.41
C GLN A 700 15.47 18.55 16.89
N LYS A 701 14.17 18.65 17.20
CA LYS A 701 13.69 18.72 18.59
C LYS A 701 14.12 17.50 19.43
N TRP A 702 14.16 16.33 18.81
CA TRP A 702 14.62 15.12 19.46
C TRP A 702 16.12 15.18 19.79
N GLU A 703 16.95 15.64 18.86
CA GLU A 703 18.39 15.87 19.07
C GLU A 703 18.63 16.95 20.16
N GLU A 704 17.78 17.99 20.23
CA GLU A 704 17.79 19.02 21.29
C GLU A 704 17.34 18.50 22.67
N ASN A 705 16.32 17.63 22.72
CA ASN A 705 15.77 17.05 23.95
C ASN A 705 16.65 15.92 24.53
N PHE A 706 17.36 15.17 23.69
CA PHE A 706 18.09 13.96 24.06
C PHE A 706 19.58 13.95 23.61
N PRO A 707 20.36 15.04 23.80
CA PRO A 707 21.71 15.17 23.23
C PRO A 707 22.74 14.16 23.76
N SER A 708 22.44 13.46 24.87
CA SER A 708 23.25 12.38 25.44
C SER A 708 23.00 11.00 24.80
N TYR A 709 22.05 10.90 23.86
CA TYR A 709 21.67 9.66 23.19
C TYR A 709 21.77 9.81 21.66
N SER A 710 22.41 8.85 20.99
CA SER A 710 22.43 8.78 19.52
C SER A 710 21.12 8.19 19.02
N PHE A 711 20.49 8.81 18.02
CA PHE A 711 19.21 8.36 17.45
C PHE A 711 19.26 6.89 17.01
N ASP A 712 20.33 6.46 16.36
CA ASP A 712 20.43 5.11 15.79
C ASP A 712 20.75 4.05 16.86
N ALA A 713 21.77 4.27 17.70
CA ALA A 713 22.25 3.32 18.71
C ALA A 713 21.36 3.21 19.99
N LEU A 714 20.11 3.65 19.89
CA LEU A 714 19.21 3.81 21.04
C LEU A 714 18.45 2.54 21.41
N GLU A 715 18.13 1.71 20.41
CA GLU A 715 17.58 0.37 20.64
C GLU A 715 18.62 -0.51 21.32
N ASP A 716 19.86 -0.57 20.79
CA ASP A 716 20.98 -1.31 21.37
C ASP A 716 21.19 -0.96 22.86
N ARG A 717 21.08 0.33 23.20
CA ARG A 717 21.27 0.82 24.58
C ARG A 717 20.09 0.49 25.50
N TYR A 718 18.88 0.34 24.96
CA TYR A 718 17.71 -0.15 25.69
C TYR A 718 17.78 -1.67 25.89
N GLU A 719 18.15 -2.44 24.88
CA GLU A 719 18.39 -3.88 25.00
C GLU A 719 19.51 -4.16 26.00
N THR A 720 20.61 -3.41 25.96
CA THR A 720 21.68 -3.49 26.96
C THR A 720 21.16 -3.23 28.38
N LEU A 721 20.25 -2.25 28.55
CA LEU A 721 19.69 -1.91 29.86
C LEU A 721 18.70 -2.97 30.36
N GLN A 722 17.91 -3.58 29.47
CA GLN A 722 17.03 -4.70 29.79
C GLN A 722 17.84 -5.97 30.14
N GLN A 723 18.88 -6.29 29.36
CA GLN A 723 19.81 -7.38 29.66
C GLN A 723 20.49 -7.17 31.02
N ASN A 724 20.86 -5.94 31.37
CA ASN A 724 21.40 -5.60 32.70
C ASN A 724 20.38 -5.79 33.84
N GLU A 725 19.07 -5.57 33.61
CA GLU A 725 18.01 -5.86 34.60
C GLU A 725 17.80 -7.38 34.76
N GLU A 726 17.72 -8.13 33.66
CA GLU A 726 17.60 -9.59 33.67
C GLU A 726 18.84 -10.25 34.32
N GLU A 727 20.06 -9.77 34.00
CA GLU A 727 21.27 -10.13 34.72
C GLU A 727 21.18 -9.74 36.21
N GLY A 728 20.66 -8.56 36.55
CA GLY A 728 20.48 -8.09 37.92
C GLY A 728 19.60 -9.01 38.79
N GLU A 729 18.47 -9.48 38.26
CA GLU A 729 17.60 -10.45 38.94
C GLU A 729 18.24 -11.84 39.03
N HIS A 730 18.90 -12.31 37.97
CA HIS A 730 19.67 -13.56 37.99
C HIS A 730 20.83 -13.51 39.00
N LEU A 731 21.50 -12.36 39.13
CA LEU A 731 22.54 -12.12 40.13
C LEU A 731 21.99 -12.16 41.54
N GLN A 732 20.82 -11.56 41.80
CA GLN A 732 20.18 -11.59 43.12
C GLN A 732 19.90 -13.02 43.58
N LYS A 733 19.32 -13.84 42.70
CA LYS A 733 19.02 -15.25 42.99
C LYS A 733 20.30 -16.07 43.25
N ARG A 734 21.34 -15.83 42.43
CA ARG A 734 22.67 -16.44 42.62
C ARG A 734 23.38 -15.98 43.90
N ILE A 735 23.12 -14.76 44.37
CA ILE A 735 23.64 -14.26 45.66
C ILE A 735 22.98 -15.01 46.83
N GLU A 736 21.66 -15.18 46.81
CA GLU A 736 20.94 -15.91 47.86
C GLU A 736 21.36 -17.39 47.94
N ASP A 737 21.39 -18.08 46.80
CA ASP A 737 21.85 -19.47 46.71
C ASP A 737 23.34 -19.59 47.10
N GLY A 738 24.16 -18.63 46.68
CA GLY A 738 25.57 -18.53 47.04
C GLY A 738 25.80 -18.35 48.54
N THR A 739 25.01 -17.51 49.23
CA THR A 739 25.12 -17.33 50.68
C THR A 739 24.80 -18.61 51.46
N LYS A 740 23.75 -19.34 51.08
CA LYS A 740 23.41 -20.63 51.69
C LYS A 740 24.50 -21.69 51.45
N HIS A 741 25.12 -21.67 50.27
CA HIS A 741 26.20 -22.60 49.96
C HIS A 741 27.47 -22.32 50.78
N ILE A 742 27.79 -21.05 51.07
CA ILE A 742 28.91 -20.66 51.93
C ILE A 742 28.73 -21.21 53.36
N GLU A 743 27.51 -21.14 53.92
CA GLU A 743 27.21 -21.64 55.27
C GLU A 743 27.43 -23.17 55.38
N ASP A 744 26.97 -23.96 54.39
CA ASP A 744 27.22 -25.41 54.35
C ASP A 744 28.72 -25.75 54.16
N LEU A 745 29.44 -24.96 53.35
CA LEU A 745 30.88 -25.13 53.16
C LEU A 745 31.68 -24.83 54.45
N GLN A 746 31.30 -23.78 55.21
CA GLN A 746 31.93 -23.47 56.49
C GLN A 746 31.77 -24.63 57.51
N GLY A 747 30.57 -25.22 57.61
CA GLY A 747 30.34 -26.39 58.47
C GLY A 747 31.19 -27.62 58.10
N ARG A 748 31.52 -27.80 56.80
CA ARG A 748 32.40 -28.88 56.33
C ARG A 748 33.88 -28.61 56.60
N TYR A 749 34.32 -27.35 56.52
CA TYR A 749 35.70 -26.93 56.78
C TYR A 749 36.17 -27.29 58.20
N ASP A 750 35.36 -26.99 59.22
CA ASP A 750 35.67 -27.27 60.62
C ASP A 750 35.79 -28.79 60.91
N GLY A 751 35.07 -29.62 60.14
CA GLY A 751 35.19 -31.08 60.20
C GLY A 751 36.47 -31.63 59.56
N LEU A 752 37.02 -30.93 58.56
CA LEU A 752 38.24 -31.30 57.83
C LEU A 752 39.51 -30.95 58.61
N LEU A 753 39.57 -29.78 59.25
CA LEU A 753 40.72 -29.37 60.08
C LEU A 753 41.10 -30.41 61.15
N LYS A 754 40.10 -31.09 61.74
CA LYS A 754 40.31 -32.15 62.74
C LYS A 754 40.92 -33.43 62.15
N LYS A 755 40.69 -33.72 60.87
CA LYS A 755 41.27 -34.87 60.16
C LYS A 755 42.69 -34.58 59.67
N LEU A 756 42.94 -33.34 59.27
CA LEU A 756 44.20 -32.85 58.72
C LEU A 756 45.39 -33.12 59.65
N HIS A 757 45.26 -32.69 60.90
CA HIS A 757 46.30 -32.80 61.92
C HIS A 757 46.79 -34.25 62.15
N VAL A 758 45.92 -35.24 61.91
CA VAL A 758 46.24 -36.68 62.08
C VAL A 758 47.07 -37.23 60.92
N ILE A 759 47.02 -36.62 59.72
CA ILE A 759 47.83 -37.04 58.55
C ILE A 759 49.17 -36.29 58.51
N GLU A 760 49.24 -35.08 59.06
CA GLU A 760 50.46 -34.23 59.13
C GLU A 760 51.66 -34.93 59.78
N VAL A 761 51.40 -35.67 60.85
CA VAL A 761 52.40 -36.53 61.51
C VAL A 761 52.96 -37.61 60.58
N LYS A 762 52.15 -38.14 59.65
CA LYS A 762 52.54 -39.25 58.73
C LYS A 762 53.20 -38.76 57.43
N GLN A 763 52.92 -37.52 57.01
CA GLN A 763 53.51 -36.96 55.79
C GLN A 763 55.03 -36.75 55.96
N ILE A 764 55.42 -36.21 57.11
CA ILE A 764 56.80 -35.76 57.39
C ILE A 764 57.77 -36.94 57.28
N GLU A 765 57.39 -38.13 57.76
CA GLU A 765 58.20 -39.36 57.66
C GLU A 765 58.51 -39.76 56.20
N ALA A 766 57.52 -39.65 55.31
CA ALA A 766 57.67 -40.05 53.91
C ALA A 766 58.42 -39.01 53.05
N LYS A 767 58.42 -37.73 53.42
CA LYS A 767 59.12 -36.66 52.66
C LYS A 767 60.61 -36.95 52.53
N THR A 768 61.21 -37.37 53.64
CA THR A 768 62.64 -37.69 53.79
C THR A 768 63.16 -38.75 52.80
N GLN A 769 62.28 -39.52 52.16
CA GLN A 769 62.64 -40.54 51.18
C GLN A 769 62.63 -40.02 49.73
N VAL A 770 61.83 -39.00 49.41
CA VAL A 770 61.70 -38.44 48.04
C VAL A 770 62.88 -37.53 47.68
N ASP A 771 63.36 -36.75 48.64
CA ASP A 771 64.45 -35.79 48.42
C ASP A 771 65.75 -36.48 47.98
N GLN A 772 65.94 -37.76 48.35
CA GLN A 772 67.08 -38.58 47.93
C GLN A 772 67.04 -38.98 46.44
N MET A 773 65.86 -39.12 45.84
CA MET A 773 65.70 -39.60 44.46
C MET A 773 65.69 -38.45 43.43
N THR A 774 65.32 -37.24 43.85
CA THR A 774 65.19 -36.08 42.94
C THR A 774 66.52 -35.58 42.36
N ALA A 775 67.64 -35.86 43.04
CA ALA A 775 68.98 -35.52 42.55
C ALA A 775 69.36 -36.24 41.24
N PHE A 776 68.77 -37.41 40.93
CA PHE A 776 69.13 -38.21 39.75
C PHE A 776 68.49 -37.74 38.43
N VAL A 777 67.30 -37.14 38.46
CA VAL A 777 66.54 -36.79 37.23
C VAL A 777 67.06 -35.52 36.56
N ASN A 778 67.55 -34.56 37.33
CA ASN A 778 67.94 -33.23 36.84
C ASN A 778 69.18 -33.25 35.91
N ASP A 779 70.01 -34.29 35.98
CA ASP A 779 71.19 -34.48 35.12
C ASP A 779 70.83 -34.64 33.63
N ARG A 780 69.63 -35.18 33.32
CA ARG A 780 69.25 -35.57 31.95
C ARG A 780 68.46 -34.49 31.19
N ALA A 781 67.65 -33.69 31.89
CA ALA A 781 66.87 -32.62 31.26
C ALA A 781 67.74 -31.53 30.59
N ALA A 782 68.94 -31.28 31.14
CA ALA A 782 69.88 -30.27 30.67
C ALA A 782 70.45 -30.51 29.25
N GLN A 783 70.18 -31.67 28.64
CA GLN A 783 70.64 -31.99 27.28
C GLN A 783 69.61 -31.65 26.18
N LEU A 784 68.33 -31.51 26.54
CA LEU A 784 67.24 -31.23 25.58
C LEU A 784 67.20 -29.76 25.13
N GLU A 785 67.43 -28.85 26.07
CA GLU A 785 67.30 -27.40 25.91
C GLU A 785 68.31 -26.80 24.90
N LYS A 786 69.38 -27.55 24.56
CA LYS A 786 70.40 -27.15 23.58
C LYS A 786 69.92 -27.15 22.12
N ILE A 787 68.78 -27.78 21.78
CA ILE A 787 68.36 -27.96 20.38
C ILE A 787 67.26 -26.98 19.94
N LEU A 788 66.30 -26.64 20.81
CA LEU A 788 65.06 -25.97 20.37
C LEU A 788 65.09 -24.44 20.29
N GLN A 789 66.03 -23.76 20.95
CA GLN A 789 66.27 -22.29 20.91
C GLN A 789 65.02 -21.35 20.96
N GLY A 790 63.86 -21.81 21.44
CA GLY A 790 62.74 -20.97 21.86
C GLY A 790 61.62 -20.66 20.85
N GLN A 791 61.39 -21.44 19.77
CA GLN A 791 60.22 -21.24 18.89
C GLN A 791 59.48 -22.54 18.50
N HIS A 792 58.18 -22.42 18.16
CA HIS A 792 57.27 -23.54 17.89
C HIS A 792 56.98 -23.80 16.40
N LEU A 793 57.02 -25.09 16.05
CA LEU A 793 57.01 -25.69 14.71
C LEU A 793 55.88 -25.30 13.74
N ASN A 794 54.67 -25.04 14.23
CA ASN A 794 53.46 -25.05 13.39
C ASN A 794 53.01 -23.69 12.83
N LYS A 795 53.69 -22.58 13.15
CA LYS A 795 53.29 -21.24 12.67
C LYS A 795 53.96 -20.82 11.36
N LEU A 796 55.03 -21.52 10.95
CA LEU A 796 55.91 -21.14 9.84
C LEU A 796 55.42 -21.56 8.44
N LYS A 797 54.40 -22.43 8.35
CA LYS A 797 54.00 -23.12 7.10
C LYS A 797 52.84 -22.47 6.31
N LYS A 798 52.24 -21.36 6.78
CA LYS A 798 50.98 -20.84 6.21
C LYS A 798 51.11 -19.56 5.37
N ASP A 799 52.01 -18.63 5.73
CA ASP A 799 52.03 -17.27 5.16
C ASP A 799 52.67 -17.18 3.75
N VAL A 800 53.20 -18.30 3.24
CA VAL A 800 53.99 -18.37 1.99
C VAL A 800 53.15 -18.46 0.71
N ASN A 801 51.97 -19.09 0.75
CA ASN A 801 51.26 -19.48 -0.48
C ASN A 801 50.34 -18.40 -1.09
N ASP A 802 49.91 -17.40 -0.31
CA ASP A 802 48.87 -16.45 -0.76
C ASP A 802 49.40 -15.29 -1.64
N GLN A 803 50.72 -15.06 -1.70
CA GLN A 803 51.30 -13.90 -2.39
C GLN A 803 51.47 -14.08 -3.92
N ILE A 804 51.45 -15.32 -4.41
CA ILE A 804 51.82 -15.65 -5.80
C ILE A 804 50.70 -15.33 -6.81
N ALA A 805 49.43 -15.50 -6.42
CA ALA A 805 48.30 -15.47 -7.36
C ALA A 805 47.86 -14.07 -7.86
N ALA A 806 48.38 -12.98 -7.28
CA ALA A 806 47.90 -11.62 -7.59
C ALA A 806 48.52 -11.01 -8.87
N TRP A 807 49.70 -11.48 -9.28
CA TRP A 807 50.53 -10.82 -10.29
C TRP A 807 50.20 -11.19 -11.73
N GLU A 808 49.82 -12.45 -12.00
CA GLU A 808 49.56 -12.99 -13.35
C GLU A 808 48.39 -12.31 -14.09
N LYS A 809 47.51 -11.61 -13.37
CA LYS A 809 46.29 -11.01 -13.93
C LYS A 809 46.52 -9.66 -14.62
N LYS A 810 47.60 -8.95 -14.30
CA LYS A 810 47.86 -7.56 -14.75
C LYS A 810 48.54 -7.52 -16.13
N GLU A 811 49.37 -8.52 -16.43
CA GLU A 811 50.19 -8.68 -17.64
C GLU A 811 49.35 -8.83 -18.93
N LYS A 812 48.15 -9.41 -18.81
CA LYS A 812 47.36 -9.89 -19.96
C LYS A 812 46.50 -8.85 -20.69
N ASN A 813 46.30 -7.66 -20.12
CA ASN A 813 45.41 -6.64 -20.69
C ASN A 813 46.14 -5.70 -21.67
N LEU A 814 47.33 -5.21 -21.29
CA LEU A 814 48.09 -4.19 -22.04
C LEU A 814 48.54 -4.67 -23.44
N ASP A 815 48.83 -5.96 -23.59
CA ASP A 815 49.31 -6.55 -24.84
C ASP A 815 48.24 -6.54 -25.97
N SER A 816 46.95 -6.48 -25.61
CA SER A 816 45.83 -6.61 -26.57
C SER A 816 45.43 -5.32 -27.30
N GLU A 817 45.85 -4.16 -26.80
CA GLU A 817 45.49 -2.85 -27.36
C GLU A 817 46.52 -2.34 -28.38
N LEU A 818 47.77 -2.83 -28.27
CA LEU A 818 48.91 -2.39 -29.09
C LEU A 818 48.93 -3.01 -30.51
N GLU A 819 48.30 -4.18 -30.69
CA GLU A 819 48.15 -4.85 -31.99
C GLU A 819 47.16 -4.13 -32.94
N LYS A 820 46.02 -3.65 -32.42
CA LYS A 820 44.93 -3.09 -33.26
C LYS A 820 45.33 -1.80 -33.98
N LEU A 821 46.18 -0.98 -33.35
CA LEU A 821 46.56 0.33 -33.90
C LEU A 821 47.47 0.22 -35.14
N LYS A 822 48.22 -0.88 -35.29
CA LYS A 822 49.14 -1.08 -36.42
C LYS A 822 48.42 -1.35 -37.74
N THR A 823 47.26 -1.99 -37.71
CA THR A 823 46.52 -2.40 -38.92
C THR A 823 45.80 -1.24 -39.62
N GLU A 824 45.23 -0.27 -38.89
CA GLU A 824 44.51 0.88 -39.49
C GLU A 824 45.44 1.85 -40.26
N LYS A 825 46.69 1.96 -39.80
CA LYS A 825 47.73 2.81 -40.39
C LYS A 825 48.07 2.39 -41.82
N GLN A 826 48.25 1.08 -42.05
CA GLN A 826 48.76 0.55 -43.31
C GLN A 826 47.75 0.61 -44.47
N GLN A 827 46.44 0.56 -44.16
CA GLN A 827 45.37 0.64 -45.16
C GLN A 827 45.17 2.08 -45.69
N THR A 828 45.36 3.08 -44.83
CA THR A 828 45.12 4.50 -45.16
C THR A 828 46.18 5.07 -46.13
N GLU A 829 47.39 4.53 -46.13
CA GLU A 829 48.49 4.97 -47.03
C GLU A 829 48.26 4.57 -48.50
N GLN A 830 47.68 3.40 -48.78
CA GLN A 830 47.44 2.93 -50.15
C GLN A 830 46.36 3.73 -50.88
N GLU A 831 45.29 4.13 -50.18
CA GLU A 831 44.16 4.85 -50.79
C GLU A 831 44.52 6.25 -51.28
N LYS A 832 45.51 6.90 -50.63
CA LYS A 832 45.98 8.24 -51.01
C LYS A 832 46.66 8.24 -52.40
N ALA A 833 47.56 7.28 -52.64
CA ALA A 833 48.37 7.23 -53.86
C ALA A 833 47.54 7.03 -55.14
N VAL A 834 46.38 6.36 -55.04
CA VAL A 834 45.48 6.14 -56.19
C VAL A 834 44.74 7.44 -56.58
N ALA A 835 44.36 8.27 -55.60
CA ALA A 835 43.63 9.51 -55.84
C ALA A 835 44.49 10.59 -56.53
N GLU A 836 45.78 10.67 -56.18
CA GLU A 836 46.73 11.63 -56.77
C GLU A 836 46.98 11.35 -58.26
N HIS A 837 47.13 10.08 -58.67
CA HIS A 837 47.39 9.72 -60.07
C HIS A 837 46.20 10.02 -61.01
N SER A 838 44.96 9.79 -60.55
CA SER A 838 43.75 10.05 -61.36
C SER A 838 43.46 11.53 -61.58
N TYR A 839 43.93 12.41 -60.69
CA TYR A 839 43.81 13.85 -60.84
C TYR A 839 44.61 14.37 -62.04
N ASP A 840 45.86 13.93 -62.21
CA ASP A 840 46.74 14.42 -63.29
C ASP A 840 46.23 14.09 -64.71
N GLU A 841 45.58 12.94 -64.92
CA GLU A 841 45.04 12.57 -66.24
C GLU A 841 43.86 13.46 -66.66
N SER A 842 43.03 13.88 -65.69
CA SER A 842 41.85 14.73 -65.92
C SER A 842 42.21 16.13 -66.43
N VAL A 843 43.36 16.67 -66.00
CA VAL A 843 43.87 18.00 -66.41
C VAL A 843 44.10 18.06 -67.93
N SER A 844 44.67 17.01 -68.52
CA SER A 844 45.01 16.99 -69.96
C SER A 844 43.79 16.89 -70.89
N ARG A 845 42.65 16.40 -70.39
CA ARG A 845 41.39 16.31 -71.16
C ARG A 845 40.69 17.66 -71.26
N LEU A 846 40.68 18.42 -70.16
CA LEU A 846 40.11 19.77 -70.07
C LEU A 846 40.77 20.75 -71.06
N GLU A 847 42.09 20.66 -71.23
CA GLU A 847 42.86 21.55 -72.10
C GLU A 847 42.46 21.42 -73.58
N LYS A 848 42.17 20.19 -74.04
CA LYS A 848 41.73 19.91 -75.42
C LYS A 848 40.30 20.40 -75.69
N ALA A 849 39.40 20.27 -74.72
CA ALA A 849 38.02 20.73 -74.85
C ALA A 849 37.91 22.26 -75.00
N ARG A 850 38.75 23.01 -74.27
CA ARG A 850 38.80 24.48 -74.32
C ARG A 850 39.22 25.03 -75.68
N MET A 851 40.15 24.39 -76.40
CA MET A 851 40.56 24.82 -77.74
C MET A 851 39.43 24.71 -78.78
N VAL A 852 38.61 23.66 -78.72
CA VAL A 852 37.51 23.43 -79.69
C VAL A 852 36.36 24.42 -79.49
N TRP A 853 36.10 24.80 -78.23
CA TRP A 853 35.15 25.85 -77.88
C TRP A 853 35.53 27.21 -78.49
N GLN A 854 36.82 27.57 -78.43
CA GLN A 854 37.30 28.91 -78.78
C GLN A 854 37.13 29.24 -80.29
N ASP A 855 37.39 28.28 -81.19
CA ASP A 855 37.19 28.44 -82.65
C ASP A 855 35.72 28.69 -83.07
N LYS A 856 34.77 28.27 -82.23
CA LYS A 856 33.33 28.40 -82.49
C LYS A 856 32.73 29.68 -81.92
N ALA A 857 33.15 30.08 -80.72
CA ALA A 857 32.64 31.28 -80.06
C ALA A 857 32.94 32.57 -80.85
N ASP A 858 34.15 32.70 -81.40
CA ASP A 858 34.64 33.88 -82.15
C ASP A 858 33.84 34.20 -83.44
N ARG A 859 32.89 33.35 -83.85
CA ARG A 859 32.10 33.50 -85.08
C ARG A 859 30.64 33.92 -84.85
N SER A 860 30.26 34.25 -83.61
CA SER A 860 28.89 34.64 -83.24
C SER A 860 28.80 36.11 -82.75
N THR A 861 27.61 36.70 -82.85
CA THR A 861 27.29 38.06 -82.37
C THR A 861 27.18 38.15 -80.85
N LEU A 862 26.88 37.04 -80.18
CA LEU A 862 26.79 36.92 -78.72
C LEU A 862 28.14 36.43 -78.16
N GLN A 863 28.97 37.35 -77.65
CA GLN A 863 30.25 37.02 -76.99
C GLN A 863 30.04 36.39 -75.61
N LEU A 864 29.51 35.16 -75.57
CA LEU A 864 29.19 34.41 -74.36
C LEU A 864 30.31 33.42 -73.96
N HIS A 865 30.38 33.10 -72.67
CA HIS A 865 31.30 32.12 -72.08
C HIS A 865 30.62 30.73 -72.07
N PRO A 866 31.34 29.59 -72.13
CA PRO A 866 30.69 28.27 -72.28
C PRO A 866 29.83 27.87 -71.08
N ALA A 867 29.97 28.54 -69.94
CA ALA A 867 29.10 28.36 -68.78
C ALA A 867 27.73 29.06 -68.92
N SER A 868 27.62 30.10 -69.77
CA SER A 868 26.43 30.97 -69.87
C SER A 868 25.72 30.88 -71.23
N VAL A 869 25.94 29.79 -71.97
CA VAL A 869 25.19 29.47 -73.21
C VAL A 869 23.85 28.81 -72.89
N SER A 870 23.79 27.96 -71.85
CA SER A 870 22.53 27.44 -71.31
C SER A 870 21.65 28.56 -70.77
N ASP A 871 22.28 29.49 -70.04
CA ASP A 871 21.61 30.50 -69.22
C ASP A 871 20.96 31.61 -70.06
N ALA A 872 21.26 31.66 -71.36
CA ALA A 872 20.64 32.57 -72.32
C ALA A 872 19.46 31.95 -73.09
N ILE A 873 19.18 30.65 -72.92
CA ILE A 873 18.09 29.93 -73.59
C ILE A 873 16.89 29.85 -72.63
N LEU A 874 15.75 30.40 -73.05
CA LEU A 874 14.48 30.26 -72.33
C LEU A 874 13.79 28.96 -72.75
N SER A 875 13.38 28.18 -71.75
CA SER A 875 12.58 26.97 -71.96
C SER A 875 11.20 27.30 -72.55
N GLU A 876 10.55 26.28 -73.13
CA GLU A 876 9.20 26.39 -73.70
C GLU A 876 8.18 26.80 -72.61
N GLN A 877 8.37 26.32 -71.38
CA GLN A 877 7.58 26.73 -70.22
C GLN A 877 7.85 28.19 -69.83
N GLU A 878 9.10 28.66 -69.78
CA GLU A 878 9.41 30.05 -69.43
C GLU A 878 8.92 31.05 -70.50
N LYS A 879 8.83 30.64 -71.77
CA LYS A 879 8.23 31.46 -72.84
C LYS A 879 6.73 31.64 -72.62
N ASP A 880 5.98 30.55 -72.38
CA ASP A 880 4.55 30.61 -72.03
C ASP A 880 4.32 31.37 -70.71
N GLU A 881 5.14 31.12 -69.68
CA GLU A 881 5.08 31.77 -68.38
C GLU A 881 5.31 33.29 -68.50
N TYR A 882 6.22 33.74 -69.37
CA TYR A 882 6.43 35.17 -69.62
C TYR A 882 5.27 35.79 -70.41
N GLU A 883 4.68 35.10 -71.39
CA GLU A 883 3.49 35.58 -72.10
C GLU A 883 2.26 35.67 -71.17
N LYS A 884 2.07 34.69 -70.28
CA LYS A 884 0.98 34.72 -69.28
C LYS A 884 1.20 35.81 -68.24
N LYS A 885 2.42 36.02 -67.73
CA LYS A 885 2.76 37.12 -66.81
C LYS A 885 2.52 38.50 -67.42
N ILE A 886 2.75 38.67 -68.72
CA ILE A 886 2.38 39.90 -69.44
C ILE A 886 0.84 40.11 -69.39
N LYS A 887 0.07 39.04 -69.56
CA LYS A 887 -1.40 39.09 -69.65
C LYS A 887 -2.13 39.25 -68.31
N THR A 888 -1.71 38.51 -67.27
CA THR A 888 -2.27 38.63 -65.92
C THR A 888 -2.01 40.01 -65.32
N PHE A 889 -0.81 40.57 -65.55
CA PHE A 889 -0.45 41.93 -65.15
C PHE A 889 -1.43 43.00 -65.67
N GLU A 890 -1.87 42.90 -66.93
CA GLU A 890 -2.83 43.84 -67.52
C GLU A 890 -4.23 43.69 -66.91
N GLN A 891 -4.68 42.45 -66.64
CA GLN A 891 -5.98 42.17 -66.01
C GLN A 891 -6.04 42.63 -64.54
N GLU A 892 -5.01 42.34 -63.73
CA GLU A 892 -4.97 42.70 -62.31
C GLU A 892 -4.93 44.21 -62.09
N LYS A 893 -4.24 44.93 -62.97
CA LYS A 893 -4.18 46.40 -62.95
C LYS A 893 -5.54 47.05 -63.15
N GLU A 894 -6.44 46.47 -63.96
CA GLU A 894 -7.82 46.96 -64.07
C GLU A 894 -8.69 46.56 -62.86
N LYS A 895 -8.54 45.33 -62.36
CA LYS A 895 -9.27 44.80 -61.19
C LYS A 895 -9.07 45.68 -59.95
N TRP A 896 -7.83 45.93 -59.55
CA TRP A 896 -7.52 46.71 -58.35
C TRP A 896 -7.94 48.19 -58.48
N LYS A 897 -7.86 48.75 -59.70
CA LYS A 897 -8.34 50.10 -60.01
C LYS A 897 -9.84 50.26 -59.77
N ARG A 898 -10.64 49.22 -60.04
CA ARG A 898 -12.09 49.22 -59.75
C ARG A 898 -12.38 49.11 -58.25
N ILE A 899 -11.71 48.17 -57.56
CA ILE A 899 -11.86 47.95 -56.10
C ILE A 899 -11.55 49.23 -55.31
N LYS A 900 -10.46 49.92 -55.66
CA LYS A 900 -10.08 51.22 -55.07
C LYS A 900 -11.16 52.30 -55.24
N GLN A 901 -11.86 52.35 -56.38
CA GLN A 901 -12.95 53.31 -56.61
C GLN A 901 -14.19 52.99 -55.77
N GLU A 902 -14.57 51.71 -55.68
CA GLU A 902 -15.72 51.26 -54.89
C GLU A 902 -15.51 51.49 -53.38
N LEU A 903 -14.32 51.21 -52.85
CA LEU A 903 -14.00 51.43 -51.44
C LEU A 903 -13.86 52.92 -51.06
N VAL A 904 -13.39 53.76 -51.99
CA VAL A 904 -13.35 55.22 -51.79
C VAL A 904 -14.77 55.80 -51.63
N GLN A 905 -15.78 55.26 -52.33
CA GLN A 905 -17.17 55.68 -52.13
C GLN A 905 -17.78 55.21 -50.80
N LYS A 906 -17.39 54.02 -50.30
CA LYS A 906 -17.93 53.48 -49.03
C LYS A 906 -17.38 54.17 -47.78
N LEU A 907 -16.12 54.62 -47.82
CA LEU A 907 -15.42 55.19 -46.65
C LEU A 907 -15.69 56.67 -46.35
N SER A 908 -16.49 57.37 -47.18
CA SER A 908 -17.02 58.74 -47.02
C SER A 908 -16.64 59.48 -45.70
N ASP A 909 -15.42 60.02 -45.63
CA ASP A 909 -14.82 60.76 -44.50
C ASP A 909 -14.75 60.06 -43.11
N HIS A 910 -15.04 58.76 -43.02
CA HIS A 910 -14.92 57.99 -41.78
C HIS A 910 -13.57 57.26 -41.70
N TYR A 911 -12.80 57.49 -40.64
CA TYR A 911 -11.45 56.93 -40.46
C TYR A 911 -11.21 56.52 -39.00
N VAL A 912 -10.85 55.26 -38.76
CA VAL A 912 -10.39 54.75 -37.45
C VAL A 912 -8.87 54.91 -37.35
N THR A 913 -8.39 55.55 -36.29
CA THR A 913 -6.94 55.67 -36.03
C THR A 913 -6.37 54.42 -35.33
N ASP A 914 -5.07 54.15 -35.50
CA ASP A 914 -4.40 53.00 -34.86
C ASP A 914 -4.52 53.02 -33.32
N LYS A 915 -4.59 54.22 -32.73
CA LYS A 915 -4.78 54.39 -31.28
C LYS A 915 -6.20 53.99 -30.85
N GLU A 916 -7.22 54.37 -31.62
CA GLU A 916 -8.60 53.97 -31.34
C GLU A 916 -8.80 52.48 -31.57
N TRP A 917 -8.15 51.92 -32.60
CA TRP A 917 -8.13 50.48 -32.87
C TRP A 917 -7.61 49.68 -31.67
N GLU A 918 -6.38 49.96 -31.21
CA GLU A 918 -5.82 49.21 -30.08
C GLU A 918 -6.58 49.48 -28.77
N VAL A 919 -7.08 50.69 -28.50
CA VAL A 919 -7.89 50.96 -27.30
C VAL A 919 -9.19 50.15 -27.29
N TRP A 920 -9.90 50.04 -28.43
CA TRP A 920 -11.13 49.25 -28.49
C TRP A 920 -10.88 47.74 -28.52
N LYS A 921 -9.77 47.30 -29.14
CA LYS A 921 -9.31 45.91 -29.12
C LYS A 921 -8.90 45.47 -27.71
N GLU A 922 -8.10 46.26 -27.01
CA GLU A 922 -7.69 46.02 -25.62
C GLU A 922 -8.90 46.02 -24.67
N THR A 923 -9.83 46.97 -24.80
CA THR A 923 -11.02 47.01 -23.93
C THR A 923 -11.98 45.84 -24.19
N TRP A 924 -12.18 45.43 -25.45
CA TRP A 924 -12.94 44.22 -25.80
C TRP A 924 -12.29 42.94 -25.22
N HIS A 925 -10.97 42.77 -25.42
CA HIS A 925 -10.23 41.65 -24.82
C HIS A 925 -10.26 41.67 -23.29
N ALA A 926 -10.10 42.84 -22.66
CA ALA A 926 -10.10 42.98 -21.20
C ALA A 926 -11.47 42.64 -20.59
N ILE A 927 -12.57 43.02 -21.25
CA ILE A 927 -13.93 42.71 -20.79
C ILE A 927 -14.26 41.22 -20.97
N ASN A 928 -13.90 40.60 -22.10
CA ASN A 928 -14.07 39.15 -22.27
C ASN A 928 -13.22 38.36 -21.27
N LYS A 929 -11.94 38.72 -21.08
CA LYS A 929 -11.06 38.10 -20.08
C LYS A 929 -11.59 38.27 -18.65
N LYS A 930 -12.14 39.44 -18.31
CA LYS A 930 -12.79 39.67 -17.00
C LYS A 930 -14.06 38.83 -16.84
N LEU A 931 -14.82 38.60 -17.91
CA LEU A 931 -16.01 37.75 -17.85
C LEU A 931 -15.68 36.28 -17.62
N ASP A 932 -14.63 35.76 -18.25
CA ASP A 932 -14.23 34.37 -18.04
C ASP A 932 -13.66 34.16 -16.62
N ASP A 933 -12.85 35.10 -16.11
CA ASP A 933 -12.41 35.14 -14.70
C ASP A 933 -13.59 35.19 -13.71
N LEU A 934 -14.62 35.99 -13.98
CA LEU A 934 -15.84 36.05 -13.15
C LEU A 934 -16.69 34.79 -13.24
N ARG A 935 -16.78 34.14 -14.42
CA ARG A 935 -17.45 32.85 -14.60
C ARG A 935 -16.74 31.74 -13.84
N GLU A 936 -15.41 31.72 -13.88
CA GLU A 936 -14.59 30.76 -13.13
C GLU A 936 -14.76 30.94 -11.63
N LYS A 937 -14.65 32.18 -11.11
CA LYS A 937 -14.85 32.51 -9.69
C LYS A 937 -16.25 32.15 -9.19
N ARG A 938 -17.29 32.46 -9.97
CA ARG A 938 -18.67 32.04 -9.69
C ARG A 938 -18.81 30.51 -9.69
N GLY A 939 -18.22 29.83 -10.67
CA GLY A 939 -18.24 28.37 -10.76
C GLY A 939 -17.55 27.69 -9.57
N ALA A 940 -16.41 28.23 -9.13
CA ALA A 940 -15.71 27.78 -7.93
C ALA A 940 -16.53 28.02 -6.64
N ALA A 941 -17.17 29.18 -6.51
CA ALA A 941 -18.08 29.47 -5.39
C ALA A 941 -19.29 28.53 -5.37
N SER A 942 -19.87 28.20 -6.54
CA SER A 942 -20.99 27.26 -6.66
C SER A 942 -20.60 25.84 -6.25
N LYS A 943 -19.45 25.34 -6.73
CA LYS A 943 -18.94 24.02 -6.32
C LYS A 943 -18.65 23.96 -4.82
N SER A 944 -17.99 24.99 -4.28
CA SER A 944 -17.74 25.11 -2.83
C SER A 944 -19.03 25.07 -2.02
N LEU A 945 -20.11 25.71 -2.50
CA LEU A 945 -21.41 25.68 -1.84
C LEU A 945 -22.00 24.27 -1.80
N ASP A 946 -22.04 23.58 -2.95
CA ASP A 946 -22.59 22.22 -3.03
C ASP A 946 -21.79 21.23 -2.16
N GLU A 947 -20.46 21.32 -2.17
CA GLU A 947 -19.59 20.51 -1.31
C GLU A 947 -19.84 20.73 0.18
N ILE A 948 -19.86 22.00 0.63
CA ILE A 948 -20.07 22.33 2.04
C ILE A 948 -21.49 21.96 2.47
N LYS A 949 -22.48 22.10 1.59
CA LYS A 949 -23.87 21.70 1.86
C LYS A 949 -24.01 20.19 2.04
N GLN A 950 -23.36 19.38 1.19
CA GLN A 950 -23.30 17.92 1.36
C GLN A 950 -22.57 17.52 2.65
N LYS A 951 -21.40 18.10 2.92
CA LYS A 951 -20.63 17.89 4.16
C LYS A 951 -21.46 18.28 5.40
N HIS A 952 -22.20 19.39 5.36
CA HIS A 952 -23.09 19.83 6.44
C HIS A 952 -24.26 18.87 6.67
N THR A 953 -24.90 18.33 5.62
CA THR A 953 -25.96 17.32 5.79
C THR A 953 -25.43 16.06 6.46
N TYR A 954 -24.30 15.52 6.01
CA TYR A 954 -23.70 14.31 6.59
C TYR A 954 -23.18 14.52 8.02
N TYR A 955 -22.57 15.68 8.30
CA TYR A 955 -22.16 16.06 9.66
C TYR A 955 -23.35 16.06 10.64
N ASN A 956 -24.51 16.56 10.23
CA ASN A 956 -25.73 16.57 11.06
C ASN A 956 -26.32 15.17 11.30
N GLU A 957 -26.05 14.20 10.43
CA GLU A 957 -26.43 12.80 10.62
C GLU A 957 -25.50 12.13 11.63
N LEU A 958 -24.18 12.27 11.43
CA LEU A 958 -23.16 11.81 12.37
C LEU A 958 -23.34 12.42 13.78
N GLU A 959 -23.70 13.69 13.89
CA GLU A 959 -23.95 14.37 15.18
C GLU A 959 -25.12 13.73 15.96
N LYS A 960 -26.17 13.26 15.25
CA LYS A 960 -27.28 12.52 15.87
C LYS A 960 -26.86 11.13 16.32
N GLU A 961 -25.97 10.47 15.57
CA GLU A 961 -25.43 9.16 15.94
C GLU A 961 -24.49 9.28 17.14
N ARG A 962 -23.57 10.25 17.14
CA ARG A 962 -22.62 10.50 18.24
C ARG A 962 -23.34 10.68 19.56
N LYS A 963 -24.39 11.53 19.59
CA LYS A 963 -25.20 11.77 20.80
C LYS A 963 -25.86 10.50 21.34
N LYS A 964 -26.38 9.62 20.46
CA LYS A 964 -26.94 8.32 20.88
C LYS A 964 -25.87 7.37 21.45
N ARG A 965 -24.63 7.42 20.95
CA ARG A 965 -23.51 6.64 21.49
C ARG A 965 -23.01 7.22 22.81
N GLU A 966 -22.91 8.54 22.91
CA GLU A 966 -22.57 9.29 24.13
C GLU A 966 -23.56 9.04 25.28
N GLU A 967 -24.87 8.99 25.01
CA GLU A 967 -25.88 8.58 26.00
C GLU A 967 -25.66 7.14 26.51
N LYS A 968 -25.36 6.19 25.63
CA LYS A 968 -25.08 4.80 26.00
C LYS A 968 -23.75 4.65 26.74
N GLU A 969 -22.73 5.40 26.35
CA GLU A 969 -21.44 5.44 27.03
C GLU A 969 -21.64 5.87 28.48
N ASN A 970 -22.36 6.99 28.72
CA ASN A 970 -22.70 7.46 30.05
C ASN A 970 -23.44 6.41 30.89
N GLN A 971 -24.39 5.67 30.30
CA GLN A 971 -25.07 4.56 30.97
C GLN A 971 -24.10 3.43 31.37
N TYR A 972 -23.18 3.04 30.48
CA TYR A 972 -22.17 2.01 30.80
C TYR A 972 -21.11 2.49 31.81
N GLN A 973 -20.74 3.76 31.82
CA GLN A 973 -19.84 4.35 32.82
C GLN A 973 -20.48 4.37 34.22
N GLN A 974 -21.79 4.69 34.31
CA GLN A 974 -22.55 4.56 35.56
C GLN A 974 -22.56 3.11 36.06
N LEU A 975 -22.81 2.14 35.16
CA LEU A 975 -22.76 0.71 35.49
C LEU A 975 -21.35 0.25 35.93
N ASP A 976 -20.27 0.62 35.24
CA ASP A 976 -18.91 0.27 35.69
C ASP A 976 -18.62 0.84 37.09
N THR A 977 -19.11 2.05 37.38
CA THR A 977 -18.94 2.68 38.69
C THR A 977 -19.68 1.92 39.80
N VAL A 978 -20.93 1.51 39.58
CA VAL A 978 -21.72 0.74 40.56
C VAL A 978 -21.16 -0.67 40.79
N PHE A 979 -20.63 -1.31 39.75
CA PHE A 979 -20.04 -2.65 39.83
C PHE A 979 -18.54 -2.64 40.18
N ARG A 980 -17.93 -1.46 40.35
CA ARG A 980 -16.49 -1.30 40.66
C ARG A 980 -16.13 -1.98 41.98
N GLY A 981 -14.93 -2.57 42.04
CA GLY A 981 -14.43 -3.26 43.25
C GLY A 981 -15.20 -4.51 43.66
N LYS A 982 -16.18 -4.96 42.86
CA LYS A 982 -17.21 -5.96 43.21
C LYS A 982 -18.20 -5.51 44.30
N GLY A 983 -18.41 -4.20 44.48
CA GLY A 983 -19.27 -3.66 45.55
C GLY A 983 -20.70 -4.24 45.54
N PHE A 984 -21.29 -4.47 44.36
CA PHE A 984 -22.61 -5.10 44.24
C PHE A 984 -22.65 -6.56 44.74
N VAL A 985 -21.59 -7.34 44.53
CA VAL A 985 -21.48 -8.72 45.04
C VAL A 985 -21.27 -8.72 46.54
N GLU A 986 -20.49 -7.78 47.05
CA GLU A 986 -20.25 -7.61 48.49
C GLU A 986 -21.56 -7.24 49.21
N PHE A 987 -22.33 -6.28 48.69
CA PHE A 987 -23.66 -5.93 49.19
C PHE A 987 -24.61 -7.14 49.27
N ILE A 988 -24.73 -7.94 48.20
CA ILE A 988 -25.60 -9.13 48.23
C ILE A 988 -25.06 -10.20 49.20
N ALA A 989 -23.75 -10.39 49.25
CA ALA A 989 -23.13 -11.36 50.15
C ALA A 989 -23.25 -10.98 51.63
N GLU A 990 -23.25 -9.68 51.95
CA GLU A 990 -23.51 -9.16 53.30
C GLU A 990 -24.96 -9.39 53.73
N GLU A 991 -25.94 -9.04 52.88
CA GLU A 991 -27.37 -9.33 53.13
C GLU A 991 -27.64 -10.82 53.36
N GLN A 992 -27.08 -11.69 52.52
CA GLN A 992 -27.19 -13.15 52.69
C GLN A 992 -26.54 -13.64 54.00
N LEU A 993 -25.43 -13.03 54.41
CA LEU A 993 -24.75 -13.41 55.65
C LEU A 993 -25.50 -12.94 56.90
N VAL A 994 -26.19 -11.79 56.85
CA VAL A 994 -27.14 -11.37 57.90
C VAL A 994 -28.30 -12.37 58.04
N GLN A 995 -28.81 -12.91 56.92
CA GLN A 995 -29.83 -13.97 56.97
C GLN A 995 -29.28 -15.26 57.59
N VAL A 996 -28.08 -15.70 57.20
CA VAL A 996 -27.42 -16.88 57.81
C VAL A 996 -27.14 -16.66 59.30
N SER A 997 -26.66 -15.48 59.72
CA SER A 997 -26.40 -15.20 61.14
C SER A 997 -27.69 -15.22 61.96
N ARG A 998 -28.81 -14.77 61.41
CA ARG A 998 -30.11 -14.84 62.08
C ARG A 998 -30.56 -16.28 62.30
N LEU A 999 -30.51 -17.13 61.26
CA LEU A 999 -30.82 -18.56 61.37
C LEU A 999 -29.88 -19.27 62.36
N ALA A 1000 -28.59 -18.95 62.31
CA ALA A 1000 -27.59 -19.46 63.25
C ALA A 1000 -27.88 -19.01 64.69
N SER A 1001 -28.32 -17.76 64.88
CA SER A 1001 -28.70 -17.20 66.17
C SER A 1001 -29.95 -17.88 66.74
N GLU A 1002 -30.98 -18.13 65.93
CA GLU A 1002 -32.20 -18.84 66.37
C GLU A 1002 -31.88 -20.29 66.81
N ARG A 1003 -30.97 -20.98 66.08
CA ARG A 1003 -30.48 -22.31 66.48
C ARG A 1003 -29.56 -22.25 67.73
N LEU A 1004 -28.67 -21.27 67.84
CA LEU A 1004 -27.78 -21.12 69.01
C LEU A 1004 -28.56 -20.78 70.29
N TYR A 1005 -29.57 -19.91 70.18
CA TYR A 1005 -30.48 -19.56 71.27
C TYR A 1005 -31.15 -20.83 71.83
N THR A 1006 -31.63 -21.70 70.94
CA THR A 1006 -32.22 -23.01 71.31
C THR A 1006 -31.19 -23.94 71.95
N LEU A 1007 -29.98 -24.05 71.40
CA LEU A 1007 -28.89 -24.90 71.91
C LEU A 1007 -28.31 -24.45 73.26
N THR A 1008 -28.56 -23.21 73.67
CA THR A 1008 -27.94 -22.58 74.85
C THR A 1008 -28.96 -22.13 75.89
N ASN A 1009 -30.20 -22.64 75.81
CA ASN A 1009 -31.34 -22.26 76.66
C ASN A 1009 -31.52 -20.73 76.77
N GLY A 1010 -31.34 -20.03 75.66
CA GLY A 1010 -31.53 -18.58 75.53
C GLY A 1010 -30.33 -17.70 75.92
N ARG A 1011 -29.15 -18.29 76.16
CA ARG A 1011 -27.96 -17.56 76.62
C ARG A 1011 -27.19 -16.82 75.52
N TYR A 1012 -27.09 -17.39 74.33
CA TYR A 1012 -26.23 -16.84 73.27
C TYR A 1012 -26.96 -16.62 71.94
N ALA A 1013 -26.64 -15.49 71.31
CA ALA A 1013 -27.08 -15.09 69.97
C ALA A 1013 -25.87 -14.73 69.08
N ILE A 1014 -26.01 -14.89 67.76
CA ILE A 1014 -24.96 -14.55 66.77
C ILE A 1014 -25.40 -13.31 66.00
N GLU A 1015 -24.49 -12.33 65.89
CA GLU A 1015 -24.68 -11.14 65.08
C GLU A 1015 -23.48 -10.89 64.17
N VAL A 1016 -23.63 -9.93 63.26
CA VAL A 1016 -22.64 -9.50 62.27
C VAL A 1016 -22.24 -8.06 62.60
N ASP A 1017 -20.95 -7.80 62.75
CA ASP A 1017 -20.43 -6.44 62.94
C ASP A 1017 -20.36 -5.65 61.61
N SER A 1018 -20.10 -4.34 61.69
CA SER A 1018 -20.03 -3.46 60.51
C SER A 1018 -18.81 -3.68 59.59
N SER A 1019 -17.86 -4.52 60.00
CA SER A 1019 -16.79 -5.08 59.15
C SER A 1019 -17.14 -6.49 58.63
N GLY A 1020 -18.38 -6.91 58.85
CA GLY A 1020 -18.92 -8.23 58.56
C GLY A 1020 -18.56 -9.30 59.59
N GLY A 1021 -17.70 -9.07 60.56
CA GLY A 1021 -17.20 -10.10 61.49
C GLY A 1021 -18.32 -10.73 62.33
N PHE A 1022 -18.19 -12.02 62.67
CA PHE A 1022 -19.11 -12.67 63.60
C PHE A 1022 -18.82 -12.24 65.05
N ILE A 1023 -19.86 -11.81 65.75
CA ILE A 1023 -19.84 -11.48 67.18
C ILE A 1023 -20.92 -12.28 67.90
N VAL A 1024 -20.66 -12.65 69.15
CA VAL A 1024 -21.64 -13.35 70.00
C VAL A 1024 -22.18 -12.38 71.03
N ARG A 1025 -23.51 -12.30 71.13
CA ARG A 1025 -24.22 -11.57 72.17
C ARG A 1025 -24.56 -12.52 73.31
N ASP A 1026 -24.15 -12.19 74.53
CA ASP A 1026 -24.45 -12.94 75.75
C ASP A 1026 -25.65 -12.30 76.46
N ASP A 1027 -26.82 -12.89 76.25
CA ASP A 1027 -28.10 -12.37 76.77
C ASP A 1027 -28.26 -12.61 78.29
N ALA A 1028 -27.57 -13.60 78.85
CA ALA A 1028 -27.51 -13.80 80.31
C ALA A 1028 -26.67 -12.73 81.01
N ASN A 1029 -25.63 -12.21 80.34
CA ASN A 1029 -24.82 -11.08 80.81
C ASN A 1029 -25.34 -9.72 80.31
N GLY A 1030 -26.66 -9.57 80.10
CA GLY A 1030 -27.29 -8.29 79.76
C GLY A 1030 -27.09 -7.84 78.32
N GLY A 1031 -26.82 -8.77 77.39
CA GLY A 1031 -26.68 -8.49 75.95
C GLY A 1031 -25.29 -8.01 75.54
N ILE A 1032 -24.24 -8.30 76.32
CA ILE A 1032 -22.87 -7.90 75.99
C ILE A 1032 -22.41 -8.61 74.71
N LYS A 1033 -21.95 -7.83 73.74
CA LYS A 1033 -21.37 -8.32 72.48
C LYS A 1033 -19.87 -8.57 72.65
N ARG A 1034 -19.43 -9.80 72.40
CA ARG A 1034 -18.02 -10.21 72.48
C ARG A 1034 -17.54 -10.85 71.17
N PRO A 1035 -16.27 -10.67 70.79
CA PRO A 1035 -15.72 -11.32 69.60
C PRO A 1035 -15.64 -12.84 69.82
N VAL A 1036 -15.84 -13.61 68.75
CA VAL A 1036 -15.76 -15.09 68.74
C VAL A 1036 -14.43 -15.68 69.23
N THR A 1037 -13.38 -14.86 69.38
CA THR A 1037 -12.07 -15.25 69.92
C THR A 1037 -12.03 -15.34 71.45
N THR A 1038 -13.04 -14.85 72.18
CA THR A 1038 -13.10 -14.91 73.66
C THR A 1038 -14.10 -15.93 74.20
N LEU A 1039 -14.58 -16.84 73.34
CA LEU A 1039 -15.44 -17.96 73.71
C LEU A 1039 -14.64 -19.09 74.37
N SER A 1040 -15.26 -19.80 75.32
CA SER A 1040 -14.70 -21.05 75.84
C SER A 1040 -14.70 -22.18 74.78
N GLY A 1041 -14.05 -23.32 75.05
CA GLY A 1041 -14.01 -24.45 74.11
C GLY A 1041 -15.41 -24.96 73.74
N GLY A 1042 -16.27 -25.17 74.75
CA GLY A 1042 -17.66 -25.59 74.55
C GLY A 1042 -18.53 -24.50 73.89
N GLU A 1043 -18.37 -23.23 74.25
CA GLU A 1043 -19.07 -22.11 73.61
C GLU A 1043 -18.69 -21.95 72.14
N THR A 1044 -17.40 -22.11 71.81
CA THR A 1044 -16.90 -22.09 70.44
C THR A 1044 -17.51 -23.23 69.62
N PHE A 1045 -17.65 -24.41 70.22
CA PHE A 1045 -18.32 -25.56 69.60
C PHE A 1045 -19.81 -25.26 69.34
N LEU A 1046 -20.59 -24.84 70.35
CA LEU A 1046 -22.01 -24.56 70.15
C LEU A 1046 -22.26 -23.47 69.10
N THR A 1047 -21.47 -22.38 69.15
CA THR A 1047 -21.56 -21.25 68.20
C THR A 1047 -21.25 -21.69 66.77
N SER A 1048 -20.18 -22.47 66.58
CA SER A 1048 -19.77 -22.95 65.26
C SER A 1048 -20.74 -24.02 64.71
N LEU A 1049 -21.30 -24.87 65.57
CA LEU A 1049 -22.30 -25.88 65.20
C LEU A 1049 -23.58 -25.21 64.70
N ALA A 1050 -24.11 -24.23 65.44
CA ALA A 1050 -25.31 -23.48 65.04
C ALA A 1050 -25.12 -22.75 63.70
N LEU A 1051 -23.93 -22.17 63.49
CA LEU A 1051 -23.57 -21.48 62.25
C LEU A 1051 -23.37 -22.45 61.07
N ALA A 1052 -22.74 -23.60 61.28
CA ALA A 1052 -22.57 -24.62 60.24
C ALA A 1052 -23.90 -25.25 59.81
N LEU A 1053 -24.82 -25.50 60.75
CA LEU A 1053 -26.16 -25.99 60.44
C LEU A 1053 -27.00 -24.94 59.68
N ALA A 1054 -26.92 -23.67 60.07
CA ALA A 1054 -27.58 -22.58 59.34
C ALA A 1054 -26.99 -22.37 57.93
N LEU A 1055 -25.66 -22.45 57.80
CA LEU A 1055 -24.99 -22.38 56.50
C LEU A 1055 -25.37 -23.55 55.59
N SER A 1056 -25.36 -24.77 56.13
CA SER A 1056 -25.78 -26.00 55.43
C SER A 1056 -27.24 -25.92 54.92
N ALA A 1057 -28.14 -25.33 55.71
CA ALA A 1057 -29.53 -25.10 55.31
C ALA A 1057 -29.70 -24.00 54.25
N SER A 1058 -28.87 -22.94 54.29
CA SER A 1058 -28.91 -21.84 53.31
C SER A 1058 -28.12 -22.09 52.03
N ILE A 1059 -27.20 -23.07 52.01
CA ILE A 1059 -26.46 -23.44 50.79
C ILE A 1059 -27.38 -24.21 49.84
N GLN A 1060 -27.54 -23.66 48.65
CA GLN A 1060 -28.13 -24.36 47.51
C GLN A 1060 -27.04 -24.61 46.47
N LEU A 1061 -26.76 -25.89 46.19
CA LEU A 1061 -25.83 -26.31 45.16
C LEU A 1061 -26.33 -25.74 43.81
N LYS A 1062 -25.57 -24.80 43.24
CA LYS A 1062 -25.93 -24.00 42.05
C LYS A 1062 -27.29 -23.29 42.11
N GLY A 1063 -27.81 -22.99 43.31
CA GLY A 1063 -29.14 -22.39 43.47
C GLY A 1063 -30.31 -23.31 43.04
N GLN A 1064 -30.09 -24.63 43.01
CA GLN A 1064 -31.08 -25.61 42.56
C GLN A 1064 -31.37 -26.71 43.59
N TYR A 1065 -30.35 -27.22 44.28
CA TYR A 1065 -30.50 -28.40 45.17
C TYR A 1065 -29.98 -28.11 46.58
N PRO A 1066 -30.76 -28.39 47.66
CA PRO A 1066 -30.26 -28.23 49.01
C PRO A 1066 -29.16 -29.25 49.36
N LEU A 1067 -28.38 -28.94 50.38
CA LEU A 1067 -27.56 -29.93 51.07
C LEU A 1067 -28.46 -30.74 52.02
N GLU A 1068 -28.50 -32.08 51.87
CA GLU A 1068 -29.38 -32.97 52.66
C GLU A 1068 -28.56 -33.84 53.62
N PHE A 1069 -27.27 -33.54 53.80
CA PHE A 1069 -26.34 -34.39 54.52
C PHE A 1069 -25.14 -33.62 55.10
N PHE A 1070 -24.74 -33.94 56.34
CA PHE A 1070 -23.71 -33.23 57.10
C PHE A 1070 -22.94 -34.14 58.07
N PHE A 1071 -21.63 -33.95 58.23
CA PHE A 1071 -20.76 -34.75 59.13
C PHE A 1071 -20.04 -33.91 60.20
N LEU A 1072 -20.00 -34.45 61.43
CA LEU A 1072 -19.33 -33.88 62.60
C LEU A 1072 -18.24 -34.84 63.15
N ASP A 1073 -16.96 -34.45 63.07
CA ASP A 1073 -15.80 -35.24 63.51
C ASP A 1073 -15.25 -34.75 64.86
N GLU A 1074 -15.89 -35.21 65.94
CA GLU A 1074 -15.57 -34.95 67.36
C GLU A 1074 -15.64 -33.46 67.83
N GLY A 1075 -15.55 -33.26 69.16
CA GLY A 1075 -15.79 -31.99 69.86
C GLY A 1075 -16.71 -32.12 71.09
N PHE A 1076 -17.55 -33.16 71.09
CA PHE A 1076 -18.47 -33.49 72.20
C PHE A 1076 -17.78 -33.81 73.53
N GLY A 1077 -16.54 -34.30 73.51
CA GLY A 1077 -15.75 -34.57 74.74
C GLY A 1077 -15.24 -33.33 75.47
N THR A 1078 -15.46 -32.13 74.94
CA THR A 1078 -15.19 -30.85 75.63
C THR A 1078 -16.45 -30.19 76.20
N LEU A 1079 -17.60 -30.85 76.10
CA LEU A 1079 -18.86 -30.44 76.73
C LEU A 1079 -18.99 -31.11 78.09
N ASP A 1080 -19.68 -30.45 79.02
CA ASP A 1080 -20.21 -31.10 80.21
C ASP A 1080 -21.45 -31.95 79.86
N HIS A 1081 -21.91 -32.74 80.83
CA HIS A 1081 -23.00 -33.69 80.63
C HIS A 1081 -24.35 -33.00 80.30
N GLU A 1082 -24.61 -31.83 80.87
CA GLU A 1082 -25.86 -31.07 80.70
C GLU A 1082 -25.95 -30.40 79.32
N LEU A 1083 -24.83 -29.82 78.83
CA LEU A 1083 -24.73 -29.32 77.47
C LEU A 1083 -24.76 -30.46 76.45
N LEU A 1084 -24.15 -31.62 76.76
CA LEU A 1084 -24.20 -32.79 75.88
C LEU A 1084 -25.64 -33.30 75.68
N GLU A 1085 -26.42 -33.43 76.75
CA GLU A 1085 -27.86 -33.75 76.69
C GLU A 1085 -28.65 -32.73 75.86
N THR A 1086 -28.37 -31.44 76.04
CA THR A 1086 -29.05 -30.36 75.33
C THR A 1086 -28.75 -30.40 73.83
N VAL A 1087 -27.48 -30.61 73.44
CA VAL A 1087 -27.07 -30.75 72.04
C VAL A 1087 -27.67 -32.01 71.41
N MET A 1088 -27.68 -33.15 72.11
CA MET A 1088 -28.31 -34.37 71.57
C MET A 1088 -29.81 -34.20 71.36
N SER A 1089 -30.51 -33.63 72.33
CA SER A 1089 -31.95 -33.37 72.22
C SER A 1089 -32.29 -32.35 71.11
N ALA A 1090 -31.35 -31.48 70.73
CA ALA A 1090 -31.48 -30.59 69.59
C ALA A 1090 -31.18 -31.27 68.24
N LEU A 1091 -30.17 -32.14 68.18
CA LEU A 1091 -29.87 -32.98 67.01
C LEU A 1091 -30.99 -33.99 66.72
N GLU A 1092 -31.59 -34.57 67.76
CA GLU A 1092 -32.77 -35.43 67.66
C GLU A 1092 -33.99 -34.65 67.12
N LYS A 1093 -34.21 -33.39 67.54
CA LYS A 1093 -35.30 -32.55 66.98
C LYS A 1093 -35.07 -32.15 65.52
N LEU A 1094 -33.82 -32.09 65.06
CA LEU A 1094 -33.46 -31.84 63.66
C LEU A 1094 -33.81 -33.00 62.73
N GLN A 1095 -34.13 -34.19 63.25
CA GLN A 1095 -34.57 -35.40 62.52
C GLN A 1095 -35.81 -35.19 61.62
N THR A 1096 -36.53 -34.08 61.80
CA THR A 1096 -37.76 -33.74 61.05
C THR A 1096 -37.50 -32.94 59.76
N ASP A 1097 -36.36 -32.26 59.66
CA ASP A 1097 -35.96 -31.50 58.48
C ASP A 1097 -35.26 -32.46 57.47
N ASN A 1098 -35.18 -32.13 56.18
CA ASN A 1098 -34.57 -32.99 55.13
C ASN A 1098 -33.01 -33.10 55.21
N LEU A 1099 -32.43 -33.01 56.42
CA LEU A 1099 -30.98 -32.98 56.68
C LEU A 1099 -30.57 -34.20 57.51
N SER A 1100 -29.72 -35.06 56.95
CA SER A 1100 -29.13 -36.21 57.66
C SER A 1100 -27.80 -35.85 58.32
N VAL A 1101 -27.65 -36.07 59.63
CA VAL A 1101 -26.44 -35.73 60.40
C VAL A 1101 -25.69 -37.00 60.83
N GLY A 1102 -24.44 -37.12 60.40
CA GLY A 1102 -23.51 -38.15 60.85
C GLY A 1102 -22.60 -37.63 61.97
N VAL A 1103 -22.59 -38.30 63.12
CA VAL A 1103 -21.77 -37.94 64.29
C VAL A 1103 -20.65 -38.95 64.48
N ILE A 1104 -19.39 -38.52 64.45
CA ILE A 1104 -18.24 -39.36 64.83
C ILE A 1104 -17.86 -39.05 66.27
N SER A 1105 -17.81 -40.07 67.12
CA SER A 1105 -17.44 -39.90 68.53
C SER A 1105 -16.84 -41.16 69.16
N HIS A 1106 -16.16 -40.97 70.29
CA HIS A 1106 -15.73 -41.99 71.24
C HIS A 1106 -16.46 -41.88 72.60
N VAL A 1107 -17.36 -40.91 72.76
CA VAL A 1107 -18.12 -40.64 73.99
C VAL A 1107 -19.22 -41.71 74.18
N PRO A 1108 -19.18 -42.54 75.24
CA PRO A 1108 -20.12 -43.66 75.44
C PRO A 1108 -21.60 -43.24 75.48
N GLU A 1109 -21.91 -42.10 76.06
CA GLU A 1109 -23.27 -41.54 76.20
C GLU A 1109 -23.94 -41.32 74.83
N LEU A 1110 -23.15 -40.98 73.82
CA LEU A 1110 -23.61 -40.85 72.43
C LEU A 1110 -23.83 -42.20 71.75
N GLN A 1111 -23.05 -43.20 72.15
CA GLN A 1111 -23.19 -44.56 71.64
C GLN A 1111 -24.49 -45.21 72.11
N GLU A 1112 -25.07 -44.78 73.24
CA GLU A 1112 -26.35 -45.32 73.73
C GLU A 1112 -27.55 -44.66 73.03
N ARG A 1113 -27.63 -43.32 73.00
CA ARG A 1113 -28.78 -42.55 72.45
C ARG A 1113 -29.07 -42.74 70.96
N LEU A 1114 -28.07 -42.77 70.08
CA LEU A 1114 -28.32 -42.69 68.62
C LEU A 1114 -28.98 -43.97 68.05
N PRO A 1115 -30.00 -43.89 67.17
CA PRO A 1115 -30.76 -45.07 66.74
C PRO A 1115 -30.03 -45.96 65.73
N LYS A 1116 -29.22 -45.39 64.84
CA LYS A 1116 -28.42 -46.12 63.83
C LYS A 1116 -26.92 -45.94 64.12
N LYS A 1117 -26.17 -47.05 64.13
CA LYS A 1117 -24.78 -47.09 64.60
C LYS A 1117 -23.90 -47.82 63.59
N LEU A 1118 -22.83 -47.18 63.13
CA LEU A 1118 -21.76 -47.77 62.33
C LEU A 1118 -20.54 -48.00 63.23
N PHE A 1119 -20.16 -49.25 63.44
CA PHE A 1119 -18.99 -49.58 64.26
C PHE A 1119 -17.76 -49.87 63.40
N VAL A 1120 -16.64 -49.26 63.76
CA VAL A 1120 -15.33 -49.47 63.15
C VAL A 1120 -14.44 -50.24 64.13
N LYS A 1121 -14.22 -51.53 63.84
CA LYS A 1121 -13.24 -52.35 64.57
C LYS A 1121 -11.82 -51.88 64.20
N PRO A 1122 -10.91 -51.75 65.18
CA PRO A 1122 -9.51 -51.42 64.90
C PRO A 1122 -8.83 -52.53 64.09
N ALA A 1123 -7.78 -52.19 63.36
CA ALA A 1123 -6.95 -53.16 62.65
C ALA A 1123 -6.15 -54.03 63.63
N GLU A 1124 -5.98 -55.31 63.31
CA GLU A 1124 -5.16 -56.24 64.08
C GLU A 1124 -3.68 -56.11 63.68
N PRO A 1125 -2.70 -56.15 64.62
CA PRO A 1125 -1.28 -56.10 64.28
C PRO A 1125 -0.86 -57.22 63.32
N GLY A 1126 -0.52 -56.87 62.08
CA GLY A 1126 -0.21 -57.82 60.99
C GLY A 1126 -1.43 -58.53 60.37
N GLY A 1127 -2.56 -58.56 61.07
CA GLY A 1127 -3.82 -59.18 60.66
C GLY A 1127 -4.66 -58.33 59.69
N PRO A 1128 -5.96 -58.64 59.55
CA PRO A 1128 -6.85 -57.87 58.69
C PRO A 1128 -6.96 -56.40 59.17
N GLY A 1129 -7.18 -55.51 58.21
CA GLY A 1129 -7.39 -54.08 58.49
C GLY A 1129 -8.69 -53.80 59.21
N SER A 1130 -8.96 -52.52 59.50
CA SER A 1130 -10.20 -52.07 60.12
C SER A 1130 -11.43 -52.59 59.39
N LYS A 1131 -12.44 -53.04 60.14
CA LYS A 1131 -13.69 -53.58 59.60
C LYS A 1131 -14.89 -52.75 60.04
N VAL A 1132 -15.81 -52.51 59.13
CA VAL A 1132 -17.07 -51.79 59.38
C VAL A 1132 -18.24 -52.75 59.48
N TYR A 1133 -19.19 -52.45 60.37
CA TYR A 1133 -20.48 -53.13 60.42
C TYR A 1133 -21.54 -52.18 61.00
N ILE A 1134 -22.77 -52.30 60.50
CA ILE A 1134 -23.92 -51.53 60.99
C ILE A 1134 -24.61 -52.36 62.07
N GLN A 1135 -24.92 -51.73 63.21
CA GLN A 1135 -25.71 -52.33 64.28
C GLN A 1135 -27.06 -51.60 64.36
N GLY A 1136 -28.16 -52.36 64.40
CA GLY A 1136 -29.53 -51.86 64.28
C GLY A 1136 -30.16 -52.05 62.90
N MET A 1137 -30.00 -53.24 62.33
CA MET A 1137 -31.02 -53.83 61.43
C MET A 1137 -32.07 -54.53 62.29
#